data_AF-A0A8J1TSQ7-F1
#
_entry.id   AF-A0A8J1TSQ7-F1
#
_cell.length_a   1.000
_cell.length_b   1.000
_cell.length_c   1.000
_cell.angle_alpha   90.00
_cell.angle_beta   90.00
_cell.angle_gamma   90.00
#
_symmetry.space_group_name_H-M   'P 1'
#
loop_
_entity.id
_entity.type
_entity.pdbx_description
1 polymer ?
#
loop_
_entity_poly.entity_id
_entity_poly.type
_entity_poly.pdbx_seq_one_letter_code
_entity_poly.pdbx_strand_id
1 'polypeptide(L)'
;METFRCRPCEVSFDRKKKLEDHLTTSKHKRLKLISQFPEAEQETGGNDARVDNPGPAHGCINGSNDESETDAELFQEVDLSLDDDHSRPWAIDDDIVMSESESEDDYAYGPYSDDENMYNSDFEELEDREYYPFPTKAFYLLYVMRTSRTHHMSDPMMNMVIHAMRELSVEGVPSLRQLKAFEIPNLESSSMIKKFQHNEAPVYMVSPGKIAQMIVSNPRMKLNTSQQVEEEEVQSNVPKTQSNARRWHRLNFEEGNINIPFNIFADSFGTATSKRWAPAVGVQMQPSGFSTDYKSKYTFPLGISTDVSEAVLVGDVCMELQDIKGTKIETYDAKKNVVAHITCHVGCFVTDLMASSDLCSHLGSSARMYCPKCKVTKGDYSLCQSRTTTDTKKDLANLNRMVSMQERRNYQRGTGTKAGDNPLFEDNLEDINPHSLVPYGTLHMLSLGLIKQLAKAITKRVNNTELMEAVTTTFNSSLKTFTKYISSRQGKDFKAWIQIAPFICDVCKPGDNLAAAAIKLAKLCKAAFRNGNNIADLAEDYHHHLKTSIPDLMSNKVHTLLHVREDIQEHGPLMEFSEDIFEKSHKNFRQHIHQRQNKHNLSRDTALQQAREMALEHIVTGGYIKDAVWRQAGSSVLKEDTIISKYLGIPQGTGTSTQQLTKLNRDENNRVLSTVKNGMEVITAQCIHLASGATVKNGDIIELNDTYYMFKEGYREKVNGEEFILVDKTSHKETLLLQEKMTLLKVVQAPSMTIPLMQHQVSKVSVVHSCSTERCYFNPVSKSFKHQGGKKYILNTFALY
;
A
#
# COMPACT_ATOMS: atom_id res chain seq x y z
N MET A 1 -16.78 39.40 -32.60
CA MET A 1 -15.69 39.17 -31.62
C MET A 1 -14.39 39.12 -32.39
N GLU A 2 -13.39 39.87 -31.96
CA GLU A 2 -12.07 39.90 -32.61
C GLU A 2 -11.36 38.55 -32.36
N THR A 3 -10.83 37.91 -33.41
CA THR A 3 -10.14 36.61 -33.29
C THR A 3 -8.65 36.77 -33.55
N PHE A 4 -7.82 36.18 -32.70
CA PHE A 4 -6.36 36.30 -32.73
C PHE A 4 -5.76 35.00 -33.25
N ARG A 5 -5.16 35.00 -34.44
CA ARG A 5 -4.62 33.78 -35.07
C ARG A 5 -3.11 33.69 -34.98
N CYS A 6 -2.60 32.55 -34.52
CA CYS A 6 -1.18 32.25 -34.50
C CYS A 6 -0.73 31.71 -35.86
N ARG A 7 0.06 32.49 -36.62
CA ARG A 7 0.45 32.14 -38.00
C ARG A 7 1.21 30.81 -38.13
N PRO A 8 2.24 30.51 -37.30
CA PRO A 8 3.00 29.25 -37.43
C PRO A 8 2.23 27.98 -37.03
N CYS A 9 1.13 28.12 -36.28
CA CYS A 9 0.36 26.99 -35.78
C CYS A 9 -1.06 26.93 -36.34
N GLU A 10 -1.47 27.96 -37.08
CA GLU A 10 -2.81 28.20 -37.62
C GLU A 10 -3.98 28.20 -36.63
N VAL A 11 -3.71 28.15 -35.32
CA VAL A 11 -4.72 28.15 -34.25
C VAL A 11 -5.25 29.56 -33.98
N SER A 12 -6.57 29.69 -33.86
CA SER A 12 -7.28 30.94 -33.52
C SER A 12 -7.69 30.97 -32.05
N PHE A 13 -7.60 32.15 -31.43
CA PHE A 13 -7.95 32.41 -30.03
C PHE A 13 -9.00 33.52 -29.95
N ASP A 14 -9.91 33.37 -29.00
CA ASP A 14 -10.99 34.33 -28.67
C ASP A 14 -10.49 35.51 -27.82
N ARG A 15 -9.29 35.41 -27.24
CA ARG A 15 -8.67 36.44 -26.38
C ARG A 15 -7.17 36.55 -26.64
N LYS A 16 -6.67 37.79 -26.70
CA LYS A 16 -5.23 38.09 -26.92
C LYS A 16 -4.30 37.40 -25.92
N LYS A 17 -4.67 37.34 -24.64
CA LYS A 17 -3.88 36.68 -23.58
C LYS A 17 -3.64 35.19 -23.86
N LYS A 18 -4.63 34.47 -24.42
CA LYS A 18 -4.47 33.06 -24.79
C LYS A 18 -3.50 32.87 -25.96
N LEU A 19 -3.48 33.82 -26.90
CA LEU A 19 -2.46 33.83 -27.96
C LEU A 19 -1.07 34.05 -27.33
N GLU A 20 -0.90 35.01 -26.42
CA GLU A 20 0.37 35.27 -25.74
C GLU A 20 0.88 34.03 -24.97
N ASP A 21 0.01 33.38 -24.20
CA ASP A 21 0.34 32.14 -23.50
C ASP A 21 0.74 31.03 -24.50
N HIS A 22 -0.01 30.87 -25.60
CA HIS A 22 0.30 29.91 -26.67
C HIS A 22 1.69 30.14 -27.28
N LEU A 23 2.10 31.41 -27.50
CA LEU A 23 3.41 31.75 -28.07
C LEU A 23 4.58 31.35 -27.16
N THR A 24 4.36 31.20 -25.85
CA THR A 24 5.41 30.77 -24.90
C THR A 24 5.63 29.25 -24.88
N THR A 25 4.68 28.47 -25.42
CA THR A 25 4.72 27.01 -25.37
C THR A 25 5.87 26.41 -26.18
N SER A 26 6.43 25.31 -25.70
CA SER A 26 7.54 24.60 -26.37
C SER A 26 7.16 24.09 -27.76
N LYS A 27 5.87 23.76 -27.97
CA LYS A 27 5.34 23.32 -29.28
C LYS A 27 5.35 24.47 -30.30
N HIS A 28 4.91 25.66 -29.88
CA HIS A 28 4.96 26.85 -30.74
C HIS A 28 6.41 27.22 -31.08
N LYS A 29 7.31 27.25 -30.09
CA LYS A 29 8.74 27.54 -30.31
C LYS A 29 9.38 26.59 -31.32
N ARG A 30 9.02 25.30 -31.29
CA ARG A 30 9.51 24.29 -32.25
C ARG A 30 8.98 24.49 -33.66
N LEU A 31 7.68 24.77 -33.82
CA LEU A 31 7.08 25.05 -35.13
C LEU A 31 7.60 26.36 -35.74
N LYS A 32 7.83 27.38 -34.90
CA LYS A 32 8.45 28.64 -35.33
C LYS A 32 9.87 28.42 -35.87
N LEU A 33 10.65 27.56 -35.23
CA LEU A 33 11.98 27.15 -35.71
C LEU A 33 11.91 26.42 -37.06
N ILE A 34 10.90 25.56 -37.27
CA ILE A 34 10.71 24.85 -38.55
C ILE A 34 10.31 25.82 -39.67
N SER A 35 9.40 26.77 -39.38
CA SER A 35 8.95 27.78 -40.34
C SER A 35 10.03 28.81 -40.74
N GLN A 36 11.19 28.81 -40.07
CA GLN A 36 12.31 29.71 -40.35
C GLN A 36 13.33 29.12 -41.35
N PHE A 37 13.13 27.87 -41.80
CA PHE A 37 13.92 27.27 -42.87
C PHE A 37 13.00 27.01 -44.07
N PRO A 38 13.05 27.84 -45.13
CA PRO A 38 12.39 27.49 -46.38
C PRO A 38 13.12 26.30 -47.00
N GLU A 39 12.36 25.28 -47.41
CA GLU A 39 12.86 24.14 -48.17
C GLU A 39 13.46 24.62 -49.50
N ALA A 40 14.67 24.16 -49.80
CA ALA A 40 15.31 24.34 -51.10
C ALA A 40 14.78 23.26 -52.05
N GLU A 41 13.97 23.66 -53.03
CA GLU A 41 13.55 22.80 -54.14
C GLU A 41 14.51 22.95 -55.34
N GLN A 42 15.21 21.85 -55.64
CA GLN A 42 15.68 21.42 -56.97
C GLN A 42 14.50 20.66 -57.63
N GLU A 43 14.16 20.66 -58.92
CA GLU A 43 14.64 21.11 -60.23
C GLU A 43 13.37 21.08 -61.14
N THR A 44 13.14 21.93 -62.15
CA THR A 44 13.53 21.72 -63.56
C THR A 44 12.76 22.72 -64.44
N GLY A 45 13.42 23.28 -65.47
CA GLY A 45 12.79 23.63 -66.76
C GLY A 45 12.24 25.04 -67.00
N GLY A 46 12.99 25.84 -67.79
CA GLY A 46 12.42 26.50 -68.98
C GLY A 46 11.99 27.97 -68.92
N ASN A 47 12.90 28.83 -69.38
CA ASN A 47 12.72 30.04 -70.20
C ASN A 47 12.08 31.35 -69.66
N ASP A 48 12.82 32.40 -70.03
CA ASP A 48 12.45 33.77 -70.42
C ASP A 48 12.24 34.89 -69.37
N ALA A 49 13.29 35.72 -69.31
CA ALA A 49 13.30 37.18 -69.55
C ALA A 49 12.92 38.16 -68.42
N ARG A 50 13.96 38.97 -68.08
CA ARG A 50 13.96 40.43 -67.74
C ARG A 50 13.20 40.86 -66.46
N VAL A 51 13.54 41.90 -65.68
CA VAL A 51 14.55 42.97 -65.58
C VAL A 51 14.23 43.71 -64.24
N ASP A 52 15.25 44.31 -63.61
CA ASP A 52 15.26 45.42 -62.62
C ASP A 52 14.89 45.27 -61.11
N ASN A 53 15.93 45.50 -60.29
CA ASN A 53 16.11 46.32 -59.06
C ASN A 53 15.09 47.46 -58.75
N PRO A 54 15.14 48.20 -57.60
CA PRO A 54 15.91 48.06 -56.33
C PRO A 54 15.07 48.31 -55.03
N GLY A 55 15.73 48.29 -53.84
CA GLY A 55 15.18 48.50 -52.46
C GLY A 55 14.69 49.93 -52.10
N PRO A 56 14.92 50.52 -50.89
CA PRO A 56 15.53 50.00 -49.65
C PRO A 56 14.91 50.54 -48.29
N ALA A 57 15.53 50.13 -47.17
CA ALA A 57 15.96 50.94 -46.01
C ALA A 57 15.10 51.26 -44.75
N HIS A 58 15.84 51.26 -43.63
CA HIS A 58 15.70 51.94 -42.32
C HIS A 58 14.61 51.44 -41.33
N GLY A 59 14.83 51.41 -40.00
CA GLY A 59 15.90 51.95 -39.15
C GLY A 59 15.65 51.59 -37.66
N CYS A 60 16.68 51.77 -36.84
CA CYS A 60 16.81 51.41 -35.42
C CYS A 60 15.96 52.29 -34.47
N ILE A 61 15.83 51.90 -33.18
CA ILE A 61 16.29 52.64 -31.98
C ILE A 61 15.88 51.92 -30.66
N ASN A 62 16.77 52.06 -29.67
CA ASN A 62 16.84 51.48 -28.32
C ASN A 62 16.05 52.25 -27.22
N GLY A 63 15.97 51.61 -26.03
CA GLY A 63 15.90 52.22 -24.69
C GLY A 63 15.04 51.35 -23.75
N SER A 64 15.35 50.93 -22.52
CA SER A 64 16.40 51.09 -21.48
C SER A 64 15.65 51.23 -20.13
N ASN A 65 16.12 50.50 -19.09
CA ASN A 65 16.07 50.84 -17.65
C ASN A 65 14.72 50.81 -16.91
N ASP A 66 14.57 50.53 -15.61
CA ASP A 66 15.37 49.95 -14.50
C ASP A 66 14.41 49.80 -13.28
N GLU A 67 14.82 49.05 -12.25
CA GLU A 67 14.43 49.18 -10.81
C GLU A 67 12.93 48.94 -10.40
N SER A 68 12.52 48.47 -9.20
CA SER A 68 13.12 48.14 -7.90
C SER A 68 12.10 47.35 -7.04
N GLU A 69 12.55 46.90 -5.87
CA GLU A 69 11.95 46.08 -4.80
C GLU A 69 10.62 46.60 -4.20
N THR A 70 9.77 45.68 -3.70
CA THR A 70 9.29 45.56 -2.30
C THR A 70 8.10 44.60 -2.24
N ASP A 71 8.21 43.47 -1.53
CA ASP A 71 7.06 42.62 -1.18
C ASP A 71 6.85 42.60 0.35
N ALA A 72 5.90 43.43 0.77
CA ALA A 72 5.10 43.23 1.96
C ALA A 72 3.66 42.98 1.48
N GLU A 73 2.99 41.95 2.03
CA GLU A 73 1.54 41.86 2.31
C GLU A 73 1.15 40.38 2.47
N LEU A 74 0.55 39.96 3.60
CA LEU A 74 -0.82 40.18 4.07
C LEU A 74 -1.74 39.05 3.58
N PHE A 75 -2.33 38.37 4.56
CA PHE A 75 -3.39 37.40 4.37
C PHE A 75 -4.58 38.07 3.68
N GLN A 76 -4.95 37.58 2.51
CA GLN A 76 -6.28 37.77 1.97
C GLN A 76 -6.81 36.46 1.38
N GLU A 77 -8.03 36.17 1.82
CA GLU A 77 -8.93 35.14 1.33
C GLU A 77 -9.06 35.26 -0.19
N VAL A 78 -8.83 34.16 -0.91
CA VAL A 78 -9.19 34.05 -2.32
C VAL A 78 -10.47 33.24 -2.40
N ASP A 79 -11.55 33.97 -2.68
CA ASP A 79 -12.79 33.48 -3.24
C ASP A 79 -12.48 32.78 -4.58
N LEU A 80 -12.61 31.46 -4.61
CA LEU A 80 -12.42 30.65 -5.81
C LEU A 80 -13.78 30.54 -6.53
N SER A 81 -14.06 31.50 -7.40
CA SER A 81 -15.03 31.32 -8.49
C SER A 81 -14.48 30.28 -9.47
N LEU A 82 -14.90 29.04 -9.28
CA LEU A 82 -14.69 27.93 -10.20
C LEU A 82 -15.77 27.95 -11.28
N ASP A 83 -15.38 28.36 -12.49
CA ASP A 83 -16.03 27.92 -13.73
C ASP A 83 -15.57 26.49 -14.01
N ASP A 84 -16.27 25.52 -13.45
CA ASP A 84 -16.28 24.12 -13.91
C ASP A 84 -17.71 23.79 -14.35
N ASP A 85 -17.95 24.00 -15.64
CA ASP A 85 -19.12 23.54 -16.37
C ASP A 85 -18.66 22.47 -17.36
N HIS A 86 -18.81 21.19 -16.98
CA HIS A 86 -18.99 20.09 -17.93
C HIS A 86 -19.71 18.94 -17.24
N SER A 87 -21.04 18.99 -17.26
CA SER A 87 -21.90 17.81 -17.30
C SER A 87 -22.91 18.05 -18.44
N ARG A 88 -22.81 17.20 -19.48
CA ARG A 88 -23.67 17.04 -20.69
C ARG A 88 -25.17 17.23 -20.39
N PRO A 89 -26.08 17.59 -21.34
CA PRO A 89 -26.31 16.86 -22.61
C PRO A 89 -26.89 17.68 -23.79
N TRP A 90 -26.91 17.16 -25.02
CA TRP A 90 -28.06 16.94 -25.94
C TRP A 90 -27.62 16.77 -27.41
N ALA A 91 -28.23 15.80 -28.06
CA ALA A 91 -28.08 15.41 -29.46
C ALA A 91 -28.87 16.36 -30.38
N ILE A 92 -28.29 16.68 -31.55
CA ILE A 92 -29.01 16.89 -32.82
C ILE A 92 -28.09 16.35 -33.92
N ASP A 93 -28.70 15.54 -34.78
CA ASP A 93 -28.17 14.90 -35.97
C ASP A 93 -27.55 15.90 -36.96
N ASP A 94 -26.47 15.50 -37.62
CA ASP A 94 -26.29 15.74 -39.05
C ASP A 94 -25.39 14.65 -39.64
N ASP A 95 -25.99 13.97 -40.62
CA ASP A 95 -25.47 12.84 -41.38
C ASP A 95 -24.14 13.13 -42.07
N ILE A 96 -23.11 12.33 -41.77
CA ILE A 96 -22.05 12.02 -42.74
C ILE A 96 -21.80 10.51 -42.71
N VAL A 97 -22.43 9.84 -43.67
CA VAL A 97 -22.16 8.45 -44.04
C VAL A 97 -20.69 8.33 -44.42
N MET A 98 -19.89 7.74 -43.53
CA MET A 98 -18.54 7.24 -43.84
C MET A 98 -18.63 5.72 -43.83
N SER A 99 -18.66 5.16 -45.03
CA SER A 99 -18.66 3.74 -45.32
C SER A 99 -17.54 3.00 -44.59
N GLU A 100 -17.93 1.97 -43.84
CA GLU A 100 -17.05 0.92 -43.35
C GLU A 100 -16.33 0.25 -44.53
N SER A 101 -15.00 0.25 -44.48
CA SER A 101 -14.19 -0.72 -45.23
C SER A 101 -13.30 -1.42 -44.22
N GLU A 102 -13.76 -2.59 -43.81
CA GLU A 102 -12.97 -3.58 -43.10
C GLU A 102 -11.79 -3.95 -44.00
N SER A 103 -10.57 -3.71 -43.53
CA SER A 103 -9.37 -4.37 -44.04
C SER A 103 -8.76 -5.13 -42.89
N GLU A 104 -9.09 -6.42 -42.85
CA GLU A 104 -8.36 -7.45 -42.14
C GLU A 104 -6.97 -7.55 -42.79
N ASP A 105 -5.96 -6.93 -42.19
CA ASP A 105 -4.56 -7.19 -42.56
C ASP A 105 -4.12 -8.52 -41.94
N ASP A 106 -4.39 -9.55 -42.72
CA ASP A 106 -4.06 -10.95 -42.58
C ASP A 106 -2.53 -11.15 -42.74
N TYR A 107 -1.81 -11.31 -41.61
CA TYR A 107 -0.44 -11.82 -41.65
C TYR A 107 -0.48 -13.33 -41.85
N ALA A 108 -0.47 -13.73 -43.12
CA ALA A 108 -0.41 -15.11 -43.58
C ALA A 108 0.80 -15.87 -43.01
N TYR A 109 0.56 -16.70 -42.00
CA TYR A 109 1.41 -17.84 -41.68
C TYR A 109 0.79 -19.07 -42.36
N GLY A 110 1.57 -19.78 -43.18
CA GLY A 110 1.10 -20.82 -44.09
C GLY A 110 0.32 -21.97 -43.43
N PRO A 111 -0.47 -22.73 -44.22
CA PRO A 111 -1.40 -23.72 -43.70
C PRO A 111 -0.64 -24.96 -43.21
N TYR A 112 -0.48 -25.09 -41.90
CA TYR A 112 -0.35 -26.41 -41.29
C TYR A 112 -1.77 -26.91 -41.00
N SER A 113 -2.21 -27.86 -41.81
CA SER A 113 -3.44 -28.62 -41.59
C SER A 113 -3.24 -29.53 -40.37
N ASP A 114 -3.56 -29.02 -39.18
CA ASP A 114 -3.66 -29.85 -37.99
C ASP A 114 -5.14 -30.22 -37.78
N ASP A 115 -5.43 -31.52 -37.87
CA ASP A 115 -6.73 -32.14 -37.63
C ASP A 115 -7.37 -31.66 -36.32
N GLU A 116 -8.45 -30.88 -36.42
CA GLU A 116 -9.16 -30.30 -35.28
C GLU A 116 -9.97 -31.31 -34.43
N ASN A 117 -9.90 -32.62 -34.69
CA ASN A 117 -10.87 -33.59 -34.15
C ASN A 117 -10.31 -34.73 -33.27
N MET A 118 -9.03 -34.75 -32.90
CA MET A 118 -8.44 -35.93 -32.24
C MET A 118 -8.35 -35.90 -30.70
N TYR A 119 -9.13 -35.07 -29.99
CA TYR A 119 -9.02 -35.00 -28.51
C TYR A 119 -10.34 -34.98 -27.73
N ASN A 120 -11.49 -35.17 -28.37
CA ASN A 120 -12.78 -35.15 -27.69
C ASN A 120 -13.30 -36.52 -27.20
N SER A 121 -12.59 -37.64 -27.40
CA SER A 121 -13.13 -38.97 -27.07
C SER A 121 -12.66 -39.61 -25.76
N ASP A 122 -11.53 -39.22 -25.16
CA ASP A 122 -10.90 -40.02 -24.09
C ASP A 122 -10.63 -39.23 -22.79
N PHE A 123 -11.60 -38.42 -22.35
CA PHE A 123 -11.47 -37.69 -21.08
C PHE A 123 -11.63 -38.60 -19.83
N GLU A 124 -12.27 -39.75 -19.96
CA GLU A 124 -12.59 -40.65 -18.83
C GLU A 124 -11.37 -41.44 -18.29
N GLU A 125 -10.24 -41.52 -19.02
CA GLU A 125 -8.99 -42.19 -18.55
C GLU A 125 -7.91 -41.20 -18.03
N LEU A 126 -8.26 -39.93 -17.78
CA LEU A 126 -7.31 -38.92 -17.27
C LEU A 126 -7.08 -38.98 -15.75
N GLU A 127 -7.86 -39.78 -15.03
CA GLU A 127 -8.07 -39.68 -13.58
C GLU A 127 -6.84 -39.98 -12.72
N ASP A 128 -5.94 -40.86 -13.19
CA ASP A 128 -4.73 -41.29 -12.46
C ASP A 128 -3.42 -40.74 -13.04
N ARG A 129 -3.49 -39.73 -13.90
CA ARG A 129 -2.28 -39.18 -14.53
C ARG A 129 -1.45 -38.36 -13.55
N GLU A 130 -0.14 -38.59 -13.59
CA GLU A 130 0.88 -37.87 -12.83
C GLU A 130 0.76 -36.33 -12.95
N TYR A 131 0.26 -35.84 -14.09
CA TYR A 131 0.12 -34.42 -14.40
C TYR A 131 -1.32 -33.89 -14.45
N TYR A 132 -2.33 -34.66 -14.02
CA TYR A 132 -3.73 -34.20 -13.98
C TYR A 132 -3.86 -32.82 -13.30
N PRO A 133 -4.66 -31.87 -13.84
CA PRO A 133 -5.56 -31.97 -15.00
C PRO A 133 -4.88 -31.71 -16.35
N PHE A 134 -3.55 -31.57 -16.40
CA PHE A 134 -2.83 -31.30 -17.64
C PHE A 134 -2.56 -32.59 -18.42
N PRO A 135 -2.70 -32.58 -19.76
CA PRO A 135 -2.49 -33.78 -20.56
C PRO A 135 -1.08 -34.38 -20.45
N THR A 136 -0.06 -33.50 -20.39
CA THR A 136 1.36 -33.88 -20.36
C THR A 136 2.17 -32.92 -19.48
N LYS A 137 3.39 -33.33 -19.10
CA LYS A 137 4.37 -32.48 -18.43
C LYS A 137 4.69 -31.21 -19.21
N ALA A 138 4.92 -31.33 -20.52
CA ALA A 138 5.23 -30.20 -21.38
C ALA A 138 4.07 -29.20 -21.39
N PHE A 139 2.84 -29.69 -21.45
CA PHE A 139 1.63 -28.88 -21.35
C PHE A 139 1.58 -28.08 -20.05
N TYR A 140 1.75 -28.77 -18.90
CA TYR A 140 1.74 -28.14 -17.59
C TYR A 140 2.78 -27.01 -17.48
N LEU A 141 4.04 -27.26 -17.86
CA LEU A 141 5.11 -26.27 -17.76
C LEU A 141 4.87 -25.06 -18.66
N LEU A 142 4.42 -25.29 -19.91
CA LEU A 142 4.09 -24.20 -20.83
C LEU A 142 2.88 -23.40 -20.36
N TYR A 143 1.89 -24.07 -19.74
CA TYR A 143 0.74 -23.39 -19.14
C TYR A 143 1.16 -22.53 -17.95
N VAL A 144 2.07 -23.01 -17.09
CA VAL A 144 2.67 -22.21 -16.01
C VAL A 144 3.40 -20.99 -16.55
N MET A 145 4.21 -21.16 -17.60
CA MET A 145 4.94 -20.04 -18.22
C MET A 145 3.99 -18.99 -18.79
N ARG A 146 2.93 -19.43 -19.49
CA ARG A 146 1.92 -18.53 -20.05
C ARG A 146 1.10 -17.84 -18.97
N THR A 147 0.73 -18.52 -17.90
CA THR A 147 -0.14 -17.98 -16.83
C THR A 147 0.67 -17.35 -15.69
N SER A 148 1.99 -17.27 -15.83
CA SER A 148 2.89 -16.69 -14.82
C SER A 148 2.59 -15.22 -14.52
N ARG A 149 2.42 -14.92 -13.22
CA ARG A 149 2.26 -13.55 -12.68
C ARG A 149 3.56 -12.75 -12.73
N THR A 150 4.68 -13.42 -12.47
CA THR A 150 5.96 -12.75 -12.22
C THR A 150 6.84 -12.67 -13.46
N HIS A 151 6.69 -13.60 -14.40
CA HIS A 151 7.51 -13.73 -15.60
C HIS A 151 6.60 -13.88 -16.82
N HIS A 152 6.10 -12.75 -17.28
CA HIS A 152 5.29 -12.67 -18.47
C HIS A 152 6.04 -13.14 -19.72
N MET A 153 5.42 -14.01 -20.52
CA MET A 153 5.89 -14.34 -21.87
C MET A 153 4.89 -13.89 -22.91
N SER A 154 5.37 -13.16 -23.92
CA SER A 154 4.56 -12.75 -25.07
C SER A 154 4.23 -13.95 -25.95
N ASP A 155 3.15 -13.86 -26.73
CA ASP A 155 2.78 -14.92 -27.67
C ASP A 155 3.90 -15.29 -28.65
N PRO A 156 4.66 -14.35 -29.25
CA PRO A 156 5.83 -14.69 -30.07
C PRO A 156 6.91 -15.46 -29.30
N MET A 157 7.18 -15.07 -28.05
CA MET A 157 8.15 -15.76 -27.21
C MET A 157 7.67 -17.17 -26.86
N MET A 158 6.38 -17.33 -26.53
CA MET A 158 5.77 -18.64 -26.28
C MET A 158 5.83 -19.54 -27.52
N ASN A 159 5.53 -19.01 -28.71
CA ASN A 159 5.67 -19.75 -29.96
C ASN A 159 7.11 -20.19 -30.21
N MET A 160 8.10 -19.34 -29.93
CA MET A 160 9.51 -19.69 -30.06
C MET A 160 9.91 -20.83 -29.10
N VAL A 161 9.44 -20.78 -27.84
CA VAL A 161 9.70 -21.85 -26.87
C VAL A 161 9.03 -23.16 -27.31
N ILE A 162 7.78 -23.12 -27.76
CA ILE A 162 7.05 -24.28 -28.29
C ILE A 162 7.78 -24.88 -29.49
N HIS A 163 8.23 -24.04 -30.42
CA HIS A 163 9.00 -24.48 -31.59
C HIS A 163 10.32 -25.14 -31.16
N ALA A 164 11.08 -24.52 -30.26
CA ALA A 164 12.33 -25.10 -29.75
C ALA A 164 12.11 -26.46 -29.06
N MET A 165 11.04 -26.62 -28.28
CA MET A 165 10.72 -27.92 -27.65
C MET A 165 10.38 -29.00 -28.68
N ARG A 166 9.71 -28.64 -29.79
CA ARG A 166 9.43 -29.56 -30.90
C ARG A 166 10.68 -29.97 -31.65
N GLU A 167 11.58 -29.02 -31.94
CA GLU A 167 12.89 -29.31 -32.54
C GLU A 167 13.75 -30.22 -31.66
N LEU A 168 13.62 -30.10 -30.34
CA LEU A 168 14.25 -30.99 -29.36
C LEU A 168 13.51 -32.33 -29.18
N SER A 169 12.52 -32.63 -30.03
CA SER A 169 11.73 -33.88 -30.01
C SER A 169 11.05 -34.16 -28.66
N VAL A 170 10.63 -33.11 -27.94
CA VAL A 170 9.84 -33.27 -26.72
C VAL A 170 8.43 -33.73 -27.11
N GLU A 171 8.01 -34.88 -26.59
CA GLU A 171 6.68 -35.43 -26.87
C GLU A 171 5.55 -34.61 -26.20
N GLY A 172 4.39 -34.55 -26.86
CA GLY A 172 3.18 -33.97 -26.29
C GLY A 172 3.22 -32.45 -26.06
N VAL A 173 4.01 -31.72 -26.88
CA VAL A 173 4.10 -30.25 -26.84
C VAL A 173 2.87 -29.63 -27.52
N PRO A 174 2.01 -28.90 -26.78
CA PRO A 174 0.83 -28.26 -27.35
C PRO A 174 1.17 -27.12 -28.30
N SER A 175 0.26 -26.80 -29.22
CA SER A 175 0.27 -25.54 -29.95
C SER A 175 -0.10 -24.38 -29.02
N LEU A 176 0.27 -23.15 -29.39
CA LEU A 176 -0.16 -21.96 -28.65
C LEU A 176 -1.68 -21.82 -28.61
N ARG A 177 -2.38 -22.23 -29.69
CA ARG A 177 -3.85 -22.24 -29.74
C ARG A 177 -4.43 -23.21 -28.70
N GLN A 178 -3.87 -24.42 -28.59
CA GLN A 178 -4.26 -25.39 -27.55
C GLN A 178 -4.03 -24.83 -26.13
N LEU A 179 -2.88 -24.20 -25.87
CA LEU A 179 -2.61 -23.57 -24.56
C LEU A 179 -3.56 -22.41 -24.22
N LYS A 180 -4.00 -21.65 -25.23
CA LYS A 180 -4.95 -20.55 -25.05
C LYS A 180 -6.38 -21.04 -24.84
N ALA A 181 -6.76 -22.13 -25.51
CA ALA A 181 -8.08 -22.73 -25.41
C ALA A 181 -8.25 -23.64 -24.18
N PHE A 182 -7.15 -24.09 -23.57
CA PHE A 182 -7.19 -24.94 -22.39
C PHE A 182 -7.73 -24.20 -21.16
N GLU A 183 -8.74 -24.81 -20.56
CA GLU A 183 -9.36 -24.41 -19.31
C GLU A 183 -9.29 -25.58 -18.33
N ILE A 184 -9.13 -25.28 -17.05
CA ILE A 184 -9.09 -26.30 -16.00
C ILE A 184 -10.55 -26.72 -15.72
N PRO A 185 -10.89 -28.01 -15.71
CA PRO A 185 -12.26 -28.46 -15.47
C PRO A 185 -12.87 -27.88 -14.20
N ASN A 186 -14.08 -27.34 -14.28
CA ASN A 186 -14.84 -26.68 -13.21
C ASN A 186 -14.18 -25.43 -12.59
N LEU A 187 -13.09 -24.97 -13.21
CA LEU A 187 -12.40 -23.70 -12.96
C LEU A 187 -12.18 -22.96 -14.28
N GLU A 188 -13.15 -23.06 -15.20
CA GLU A 188 -13.09 -22.33 -16.47
C GLU A 188 -13.10 -20.83 -16.18
N SER A 189 -12.19 -20.10 -16.80
CA SER A 189 -12.07 -18.65 -16.55
C SER A 189 -13.36 -17.89 -16.85
N SER A 190 -14.17 -18.37 -17.80
CA SER A 190 -15.50 -17.83 -18.10
C SER A 190 -16.55 -18.12 -17.03
N SER A 191 -16.47 -19.24 -16.32
CA SER A 191 -17.38 -19.60 -15.21
C SER A 191 -16.95 -18.96 -13.89
N MET A 192 -15.69 -18.52 -13.80
CA MET A 192 -15.14 -17.79 -12.65
C MET A 192 -15.42 -16.29 -12.65
N ILE A 193 -15.79 -15.71 -13.79
CA ILE A 193 -16.07 -14.27 -13.89
C ILE A 193 -17.58 -14.00 -13.95
N LYS A 194 -17.99 -12.89 -13.35
CA LYS A 194 -19.32 -12.31 -13.54
C LYS A 194 -19.24 -11.06 -14.40
N LYS A 195 -20.29 -10.85 -15.19
CA LYS A 195 -20.50 -9.65 -16.00
C LYS A 195 -21.61 -8.83 -15.36
N PHE A 196 -21.31 -7.57 -15.08
CA PHE A 196 -22.25 -6.56 -14.59
C PHE A 196 -22.50 -5.55 -15.70
N GLN A 197 -23.76 -5.21 -15.93
CA GLN A 197 -24.15 -4.30 -17.00
C GLN A 197 -24.40 -2.91 -16.41
N HIS A 198 -23.56 -1.96 -16.81
CA HIS A 198 -23.74 -0.54 -16.51
C HIS A 198 -23.98 0.24 -17.81
N ASN A 199 -24.51 1.45 -17.71
CA ASN A 199 -25.07 2.22 -18.83
C ASN A 199 -24.14 2.37 -20.06
N GLU A 200 -22.82 2.47 -19.85
CA GLU A 200 -21.87 2.77 -20.94
C GLU A 200 -20.91 1.62 -21.27
N ALA A 201 -20.66 0.69 -20.33
CA ALA A 201 -19.78 -0.45 -20.56
C ALA A 201 -20.07 -1.61 -19.58
N PRO A 202 -19.94 -2.87 -20.03
CA PRO A 202 -19.98 -4.00 -19.12
C PRO A 202 -18.70 -4.08 -18.28
N VAL A 203 -18.86 -4.27 -16.99
CA VAL A 203 -17.77 -4.52 -16.04
C VAL A 203 -17.67 -6.01 -15.76
N TYR A 204 -16.46 -6.53 -15.70
CA TYR A 204 -16.18 -7.94 -15.42
C TYR A 204 -15.34 -8.05 -14.15
N MET A 205 -15.69 -9.02 -13.30
CA MET A 205 -14.90 -9.33 -12.12
C MET A 205 -14.88 -10.83 -11.85
N VAL A 206 -13.84 -11.29 -11.16
CA VAL A 206 -13.79 -12.65 -10.60
C VAL A 206 -14.83 -12.76 -9.48
N SER A 207 -15.63 -13.83 -9.52
CA SER A 207 -16.68 -14.12 -8.54
C SER A 207 -16.09 -14.29 -7.12
N PRO A 208 -16.51 -13.48 -6.13
CA PRO A 208 -16.20 -13.73 -4.72
C PRO A 208 -16.58 -15.12 -4.26
N GLY A 209 -17.69 -15.68 -4.77
CA GLY A 209 -18.14 -17.03 -4.45
C GLY A 209 -17.17 -18.12 -4.90
N LYS A 210 -16.61 -17.99 -6.11
CA LYS A 210 -15.58 -18.91 -6.60
C LYS A 210 -14.29 -18.81 -5.80
N ILE A 211 -13.86 -17.60 -5.46
CA ILE A 211 -12.68 -17.42 -4.61
C ILE A 211 -12.91 -18.03 -3.22
N ALA A 212 -14.11 -17.85 -2.65
CA ALA A 212 -14.49 -18.47 -1.37
C ALA A 212 -14.47 -20.01 -1.44
N GLN A 213 -14.97 -20.62 -2.53
CA GLN A 213 -14.85 -22.06 -2.76
C GLN A 213 -13.38 -22.50 -2.74
N MET A 214 -12.53 -21.81 -3.51
CA MET A 214 -11.11 -22.14 -3.63
C MET A 214 -10.36 -21.98 -2.31
N ILE A 215 -10.69 -20.96 -1.50
CA ILE A 215 -10.09 -20.80 -0.18
C ILE A 215 -10.38 -22.01 0.71
N VAL A 216 -11.63 -22.48 0.74
CA VAL A 216 -12.04 -23.60 1.61
C VAL A 216 -11.55 -24.94 1.08
N SER A 217 -11.54 -25.12 -0.24
CA SER A 217 -11.09 -26.35 -0.87
C SER A 217 -9.58 -26.46 -1.02
N ASN A 218 -8.81 -25.54 -0.43
CA ASN A 218 -7.36 -25.57 -0.49
C ASN A 218 -6.71 -25.83 0.88
N PRO A 219 -5.95 -26.94 1.03
CA PRO A 219 -5.37 -27.33 2.32
C PRO A 219 -4.27 -26.37 2.80
N ARG A 220 -3.68 -25.54 1.92
CA ARG A 220 -2.67 -24.54 2.32
C ARG A 220 -3.30 -23.27 2.90
N MET A 221 -4.58 -23.03 2.64
CA MET A 221 -5.28 -21.84 3.11
C MET A 221 -5.67 -22.03 4.58
N LYS A 222 -4.90 -21.40 5.48
CA LYS A 222 -5.20 -21.40 6.91
C LYS A 222 -6.20 -20.30 7.22
N LEU A 223 -7.46 -20.71 7.21
CA LEU A 223 -8.55 -19.96 7.79
C LEU A 223 -8.53 -20.14 9.33
N ASN A 224 -8.43 -19.04 10.09
CA ASN A 224 -8.55 -19.12 11.56
C ASN A 224 -9.99 -19.52 11.90
N THR A 225 -10.17 -20.78 12.29
CA THR A 225 -11.49 -21.29 12.67
C THR A 225 -11.87 -20.80 14.07
N SER A 226 -13.16 -20.59 14.33
CA SER A 226 -13.71 -20.20 15.65
C SER A 226 -13.15 -21.03 16.82
N GLN A 227 -12.92 -22.33 16.65
CA GLN A 227 -12.33 -23.22 17.66
C GLN A 227 -10.86 -22.88 18.02
N GLN A 228 -10.04 -22.46 17.06
CA GLN A 228 -8.63 -22.13 17.32
C GLN A 228 -8.48 -20.84 18.13
N VAL A 229 -9.40 -19.90 17.93
CA VAL A 229 -9.43 -18.63 18.69
C VAL A 229 -9.89 -18.87 20.12
N GLU A 230 -10.82 -19.80 20.38
CA GLU A 230 -11.23 -20.17 21.74
C GLU A 230 -10.06 -20.79 22.53
N GLU A 231 -9.25 -21.66 21.91
CA GLU A 231 -8.05 -22.21 22.54
C GLU A 231 -6.98 -21.15 22.83
N GLU A 232 -6.78 -20.18 21.92
CA GLU A 232 -5.87 -19.03 22.13
C GLU A 232 -6.40 -18.01 23.15
N GLU A 233 -7.72 -17.80 23.22
CA GLU A 233 -8.38 -16.92 24.21
C GLU A 233 -8.26 -17.48 25.63
N VAL A 234 -8.46 -18.78 25.79
CA VAL A 234 -8.26 -19.48 27.07
C VAL A 234 -6.81 -19.36 27.55
N GLN A 235 -5.85 -19.28 26.62
CA GLN A 235 -4.43 -19.14 26.95
C GLN A 235 -3.96 -17.69 27.17
N SER A 236 -4.69 -16.68 26.69
CA SER A 236 -4.20 -15.28 26.64
C SER A 236 -4.76 -14.34 27.71
N ASN A 237 -5.68 -14.77 28.59
CA ASN A 237 -6.27 -13.94 29.66
C ASN A 237 -6.83 -12.58 29.16
N VAL A 238 -7.30 -12.51 27.92
CA VAL A 238 -7.85 -11.28 27.33
C VAL A 238 -9.30 -11.06 27.83
N PRO A 239 -9.67 -9.84 28.30
CA PRO A 239 -11.01 -9.58 28.83
C PRO A 239 -12.15 -9.83 27.82
N LYS A 240 -13.24 -10.44 28.30
CA LYS A 240 -14.43 -10.84 27.53
C LYS A 240 -15.19 -9.68 26.85
N THR A 241 -14.88 -8.42 27.12
CA THR A 241 -15.56 -7.25 26.53
C THR A 241 -15.16 -6.97 25.07
N GLN A 242 -14.14 -7.65 24.53
CA GLN A 242 -13.83 -7.68 23.09
C GLN A 242 -14.72 -8.65 22.28
N SER A 243 -15.71 -9.31 22.89
CA SER A 243 -16.43 -10.44 22.30
C SER A 243 -17.32 -10.11 21.09
N ASN A 244 -17.76 -8.85 20.94
CA ASN A 244 -18.66 -8.46 19.84
C ASN A 244 -17.92 -8.23 18.51
N ALA A 245 -16.73 -7.60 18.54
CA ALA A 245 -15.85 -7.45 17.37
C ALA A 245 -15.46 -8.82 16.77
N ARG A 246 -15.29 -9.82 17.65
CA ARG A 246 -14.94 -11.19 17.26
C ARG A 246 -16.12 -11.98 16.70
N ARG A 247 -17.37 -11.48 16.75
CA ARG A 247 -18.54 -12.21 16.24
C ARG A 247 -18.58 -12.22 14.70
N TRP A 248 -18.09 -11.17 14.06
CA TRP A 248 -18.11 -10.99 12.61
C TRP A 248 -16.86 -11.56 11.90
N HIS A 249 -15.76 -11.76 12.63
CA HIS A 249 -14.54 -12.42 12.12
C HIS A 249 -14.52 -13.93 12.32
N ARG A 250 -15.50 -14.49 13.02
CA ARG A 250 -15.60 -15.93 13.27
C ARG A 250 -16.16 -16.64 12.05
N LEU A 251 -15.37 -17.54 11.48
CA LEU A 251 -15.91 -18.61 10.65
C LEU A 251 -16.80 -19.47 11.53
N ASN A 252 -18.12 -19.36 11.38
CA ASN A 252 -19.05 -20.26 12.04
C ASN A 252 -19.07 -21.56 11.24
N PHE A 253 -18.64 -22.65 11.87
CA PHE A 253 -18.75 -24.00 11.34
C PHE A 253 -19.95 -24.66 11.99
N GLU A 254 -21.14 -24.45 11.44
CA GLU A 254 -22.36 -25.13 11.88
C GLU A 254 -22.66 -26.26 10.90
N GLU A 255 -22.45 -27.52 11.32
CA GLU A 255 -22.91 -28.72 10.60
C GLU A 255 -22.69 -28.67 9.07
N GLY A 256 -21.44 -28.46 8.65
CA GLY A 256 -21.10 -28.40 7.22
C GLY A 256 -21.41 -27.07 6.52
N ASN A 257 -21.87 -26.03 7.23
CA ASN A 257 -21.96 -24.66 6.74
C ASN A 257 -20.76 -23.84 7.25
N ILE A 258 -20.14 -23.07 6.36
CA ILE A 258 -18.96 -22.23 6.62
C ILE A 258 -19.30 -20.80 6.20
N ASN A 259 -19.32 -19.87 7.14
CA ASN A 259 -19.56 -18.46 6.83
C ASN A 259 -18.24 -17.68 6.73
N ILE A 260 -17.95 -17.06 5.58
CA ILE A 260 -16.69 -16.34 5.32
C ILE A 260 -16.95 -14.82 5.20
N PRO A 261 -16.49 -14.01 6.18
CA PRO A 261 -16.46 -12.56 6.05
C PRO A 261 -15.33 -12.12 5.13
N PHE A 262 -15.61 -11.15 4.25
CA PHE A 262 -14.62 -10.53 3.37
C PHE A 262 -14.44 -9.05 3.65
N ASN A 263 -13.20 -8.64 3.88
CA ASN A 263 -12.77 -7.25 3.78
C ASN A 263 -12.68 -6.90 2.29
N ILE A 264 -13.40 -5.86 1.87
CA ILE A 264 -13.42 -5.35 0.49
C ILE A 264 -12.60 -4.07 0.47
N PHE A 265 -11.70 -3.94 -0.50
CA PHE A 265 -10.89 -2.76 -0.70
C PHE A 265 -11.13 -2.21 -2.10
N ALA A 266 -11.36 -0.91 -2.20
CA ALA A 266 -11.51 -0.20 -3.46
C ALA A 266 -10.65 1.06 -3.44
N ASP A 267 -9.93 1.29 -4.53
CA ASP A 267 -9.11 2.48 -4.69
C ASP A 267 -8.94 2.85 -6.17
N SER A 268 -8.73 4.15 -6.39
CA SER A 268 -8.43 4.77 -7.66
C SER A 268 -6.92 4.83 -7.87
N PHE A 269 -6.43 4.22 -8.94
CA PHE A 269 -5.01 4.30 -9.32
C PHE A 269 -4.82 4.67 -10.79
N GLY A 270 -3.68 5.30 -11.07
CA GLY A 270 -3.29 5.62 -12.44
C GLY A 270 -2.88 4.36 -13.22
N THR A 271 -3.47 4.18 -14.40
CA THR A 271 -3.21 3.04 -15.32
C THR A 271 -1.99 3.21 -16.21
N ALA A 272 -1.26 4.34 -16.13
CA ALA A 272 -0.14 4.64 -17.01
C ALA A 272 1.23 4.43 -16.33
N THR A 273 2.20 3.90 -17.08
CA THR A 273 3.64 3.96 -16.75
C THR A 273 4.27 5.32 -17.09
N SER A 274 3.56 6.17 -17.85
CA SER A 274 4.01 7.49 -18.30
C SER A 274 3.10 8.62 -17.80
N LYS A 275 3.52 9.88 -17.99
CA LYS A 275 2.97 11.10 -17.37
C LYS A 275 1.47 11.42 -17.63
N ARG A 276 0.71 10.58 -18.34
CA ARG A 276 -0.73 10.79 -18.54
C ARG A 276 -1.51 9.91 -17.56
N TRP A 277 -2.02 10.52 -16.50
CA TRP A 277 -2.85 9.86 -15.50
C TRP A 277 -4.20 9.51 -16.15
N ALA A 278 -4.41 8.24 -16.47
CA ALA A 278 -5.72 7.69 -16.81
C ALA A 278 -6.22 6.95 -15.55
N PRO A 279 -7.24 7.48 -14.84
CA PRO A 279 -7.75 6.86 -13.63
C PRO A 279 -8.42 5.54 -13.97
N ALA A 280 -8.14 4.51 -13.16
CA ALA A 280 -8.99 3.35 -13.05
C ALA A 280 -9.24 3.05 -11.58
N VAL A 281 -10.40 2.47 -11.33
CA VAL A 281 -10.79 1.95 -10.03
C VAL A 281 -10.56 0.45 -10.05
N GLY A 282 -9.88 -0.08 -9.04
CA GLY A 282 -9.79 -1.52 -8.81
C GLY A 282 -10.45 -1.92 -7.51
N VAL A 283 -11.06 -3.10 -7.50
CA VAL A 283 -11.62 -3.70 -6.29
C VAL A 283 -10.91 -5.01 -5.97
N GLN A 284 -10.60 -5.20 -4.70
CA GLN A 284 -9.90 -6.35 -4.16
C GLN A 284 -10.66 -6.86 -2.95
N MET A 285 -10.43 -8.12 -2.59
CA MET A 285 -10.98 -8.67 -1.37
C MET A 285 -10.00 -9.57 -0.63
N GLN A 286 -10.32 -9.78 0.64
CA GLN A 286 -9.52 -10.59 1.54
C GLN A 286 -10.41 -11.17 2.65
N PRO A 287 -10.33 -12.48 2.95
CA PRO A 287 -11.00 -13.04 4.12
C PRO A 287 -10.58 -12.32 5.40
N SER A 288 -11.56 -11.86 6.17
CA SER A 288 -11.29 -11.05 7.38
C SER A 288 -10.57 -11.87 8.45
N GLY A 289 -10.84 -13.18 8.52
CA GLY A 289 -10.23 -14.13 9.47
C GLY A 289 -8.81 -14.58 9.14
N PHE A 290 -8.15 -14.06 8.11
CA PHE A 290 -6.73 -14.35 7.89
C PHE A 290 -5.84 -13.64 8.91
N SER A 291 -4.79 -14.33 9.37
CA SER A 291 -3.73 -13.70 10.16
C SER A 291 -2.98 -12.66 9.31
N THR A 292 -2.32 -11.69 9.93
CA THR A 292 -1.59 -10.62 9.21
C THR A 292 -0.58 -11.17 8.20
N ASP A 293 0.10 -12.28 8.52
CA ASP A 293 1.05 -12.93 7.61
C ASP A 293 0.37 -13.51 6.37
N TYR A 294 -0.79 -14.16 6.54
CA TYR A 294 -1.61 -14.65 5.43
C TYR A 294 -2.20 -13.49 4.63
N LYS A 295 -2.64 -12.43 5.30
CA LYS A 295 -3.20 -11.25 4.65
C LYS A 295 -2.19 -10.62 3.69
N SER A 296 -0.91 -10.58 4.04
CA SER A 296 0.14 -10.05 3.15
C SER A 296 0.38 -10.88 1.88
N LYS A 297 -0.06 -12.14 1.87
CA LYS A 297 0.17 -13.12 0.80
C LYS A 297 -1.07 -13.35 -0.06
N TYR A 298 -2.26 -13.25 0.55
CA TYR A 298 -3.54 -13.62 -0.05
C TYR A 298 -4.51 -12.44 -0.03
N THR A 299 -4.28 -11.52 -0.97
CA THR A 299 -5.23 -10.48 -1.38
C THR A 299 -5.67 -10.81 -2.79
N PHE A 300 -6.97 -10.96 -3.00
CA PHE A 300 -7.53 -11.38 -4.27
C PHE A 300 -8.02 -10.17 -5.05
N PRO A 301 -7.37 -9.80 -6.16
CA PRO A 301 -7.93 -8.79 -7.05
C PRO A 301 -9.19 -9.36 -7.72
N LEU A 302 -10.26 -8.59 -7.76
CA LEU A 302 -11.54 -9.03 -8.32
C LEU A 302 -11.79 -8.42 -9.69
N GLY A 303 -11.63 -7.10 -9.81
CA GLY A 303 -11.99 -6.39 -11.03
C GLY A 303 -11.39 -4.99 -11.10
N ILE A 304 -11.45 -4.43 -12.30
CA ILE A 304 -10.99 -3.08 -12.61
C ILE A 304 -11.96 -2.43 -13.60
N SER A 305 -12.14 -1.12 -13.49
CA SER A 305 -12.89 -0.32 -14.46
C SER A 305 -12.33 1.09 -14.60
N THR A 306 -12.45 1.67 -15.78
CA THR A 306 -12.20 3.10 -16.06
C THR A 306 -13.49 3.92 -16.14
N ASP A 307 -14.64 3.24 -16.15
CA ASP A 307 -15.91 3.80 -16.61
C ASP A 307 -16.94 3.92 -15.48
N VAL A 308 -16.67 3.30 -14.31
CA VAL A 308 -17.57 3.34 -13.14
C VAL A 308 -16.82 3.82 -11.89
N SER A 309 -17.56 4.31 -10.89
CA SER A 309 -17.00 4.76 -9.61
C SER A 309 -16.67 3.60 -8.67
N GLU A 310 -15.94 3.90 -7.59
CA GLU A 310 -15.69 2.98 -6.48
C GLU A 310 -16.97 2.39 -5.91
N ALA A 311 -17.98 3.24 -5.67
CA ALA A 311 -19.24 2.78 -5.11
C ALA A 311 -19.99 1.78 -6.00
N VAL A 312 -19.96 1.98 -7.32
CA VAL A 312 -20.60 1.06 -8.27
C VAL A 312 -19.88 -0.29 -8.29
N LEU A 313 -18.54 -0.27 -8.39
CA LEU A 313 -17.74 -1.50 -8.45
C LEU A 313 -17.82 -2.31 -7.14
N VAL A 314 -17.87 -1.64 -5.99
CA VAL A 314 -18.11 -2.31 -4.69
C VAL A 314 -19.56 -2.78 -4.57
N GLY A 315 -20.52 -2.03 -5.11
CA GLY A 315 -21.92 -2.42 -5.21
C GLY A 315 -22.11 -3.78 -5.91
N ASP A 316 -21.46 -3.97 -7.05
CA ASP A 316 -21.47 -5.24 -7.80
C ASP A 316 -20.95 -6.42 -6.96
N VAL A 317 -19.88 -6.22 -6.18
CA VAL A 317 -19.35 -7.23 -5.25
C VAL A 317 -20.36 -7.54 -4.14
N CYS A 318 -20.97 -6.51 -3.56
CA CYS A 318 -21.98 -6.65 -2.51
C CYS A 318 -23.24 -7.39 -2.99
N MET A 319 -23.71 -7.10 -4.20
CA MET A 319 -24.84 -7.79 -4.82
C MET A 319 -24.57 -9.29 -4.92
N GLU A 320 -23.39 -9.68 -5.43
CA GLU A 320 -23.04 -11.09 -5.51
C GLU A 320 -22.90 -11.74 -4.12
N LEU A 321 -22.31 -11.06 -3.14
CA LEU A 321 -22.23 -11.60 -1.78
C LEU A 321 -23.61 -11.81 -1.16
N GLN A 322 -24.57 -10.93 -1.43
CA GLN A 322 -25.96 -11.08 -0.99
C GLN A 322 -26.65 -12.27 -1.69
N ASP A 323 -26.43 -12.47 -2.99
CA ASP A 323 -26.93 -13.65 -3.72
C ASP A 323 -26.37 -14.96 -3.13
N ILE A 324 -25.08 -14.97 -2.78
CA ILE A 324 -24.39 -16.13 -2.18
C ILE A 324 -24.96 -16.44 -0.79
N LYS A 325 -25.23 -15.41 0.00
CA LYS A 325 -25.86 -15.55 1.33
C LYS A 325 -27.20 -16.27 1.25
N GLY A 326 -27.98 -16.04 0.20
CA GLY A 326 -29.28 -16.70 -0.03
C GLY A 326 -29.19 -18.11 -0.64
N THR A 327 -28.23 -18.34 -1.54
CA THR A 327 -28.16 -19.60 -2.32
C THR A 327 -27.35 -20.71 -1.64
N LYS A 328 -26.33 -20.35 -0.84
CA LYS A 328 -25.26 -21.24 -0.34
C LYS A 328 -24.50 -21.91 -1.48
N ILE A 329 -23.17 -21.87 -1.44
CA ILE A 329 -22.35 -22.51 -2.46
C ILE A 329 -21.78 -23.83 -1.92
N GLU A 330 -21.98 -24.94 -2.62
CA GLU A 330 -21.32 -26.21 -2.27
C GLU A 330 -19.81 -26.12 -2.53
N THR A 331 -19.00 -26.61 -1.59
CA THR A 331 -17.53 -26.71 -1.70
C THR A 331 -17.02 -27.95 -0.99
N TYR A 332 -15.71 -28.18 -1.03
CA TYR A 332 -15.02 -29.20 -0.25
C TYR A 332 -14.22 -28.55 0.86
N ASP A 333 -14.45 -28.93 2.12
CA ASP A 333 -13.60 -28.53 3.23
C ASP A 333 -12.33 -29.41 3.20
N ALA A 334 -11.25 -28.87 2.66
CA ALA A 334 -9.98 -29.62 2.53
C ALA A 334 -9.36 -30.00 3.88
N LYS A 335 -9.71 -29.30 4.98
CA LYS A 335 -9.20 -29.61 6.32
C LYS A 335 -9.98 -30.76 6.96
N LYS A 336 -11.29 -30.80 6.74
CA LYS A 336 -12.18 -31.85 7.29
C LYS A 336 -12.41 -33.02 6.35
N ASN A 337 -12.00 -32.90 5.09
CA ASN A 337 -12.17 -33.91 4.06
C ASN A 337 -13.65 -34.27 3.82
N VAL A 338 -14.53 -33.26 3.83
CA VAL A 338 -15.99 -33.40 3.67
C VAL A 338 -16.55 -32.33 2.74
N VAL A 339 -17.68 -32.61 2.11
CA VAL A 339 -18.45 -31.58 1.39
C VAL A 339 -19.06 -30.61 2.40
N ALA A 340 -18.98 -29.32 2.09
CA ALA A 340 -19.48 -28.23 2.92
C ALA A 340 -20.25 -27.23 2.04
N HIS A 341 -20.96 -26.32 2.68
CA HIS A 341 -21.66 -25.21 2.06
C HIS A 341 -21.06 -23.91 2.60
N ILE A 342 -20.72 -22.98 1.73
CA ILE A 342 -20.21 -21.67 2.11
C ILE A 342 -21.30 -20.60 1.95
N THR A 343 -21.35 -19.71 2.93
CA THR A 343 -21.98 -18.39 2.80
C THR A 343 -20.90 -17.33 2.93
N CYS A 344 -21.12 -16.19 2.31
CA CYS A 344 -20.16 -15.09 2.32
C CYS A 344 -20.89 -13.80 2.70
N HIS A 345 -20.20 -12.88 3.36
CA HIS A 345 -20.75 -11.55 3.67
C HIS A 345 -19.65 -10.51 3.74
N VAL A 346 -20.03 -9.23 3.69
CA VAL A 346 -19.10 -8.11 3.86
C VAL A 346 -18.65 -8.04 5.32
N GLY A 347 -17.35 -8.11 5.56
CA GLY A 347 -16.74 -7.83 6.86
C GLY A 347 -16.59 -6.33 7.07
N CYS A 348 -15.82 -5.66 6.21
CA CYS A 348 -15.69 -4.20 6.20
C CYS A 348 -15.22 -3.69 4.83
N PHE A 349 -15.36 -2.38 4.62
CA PHE A 349 -14.84 -1.65 3.46
C PHE A 349 -13.55 -0.93 3.84
N VAL A 350 -12.42 -1.50 3.48
CA VAL A 350 -11.10 -0.91 3.70
C VAL A 350 -10.88 0.14 2.61
N THR A 351 -10.90 1.41 2.98
CA THR A 351 -10.78 2.52 2.01
C THR A 351 -10.05 3.72 2.59
N ASP A 352 -9.51 4.53 1.69
CA ASP A 352 -9.00 5.84 2.05
C ASP A 352 -10.16 6.84 2.29
N LEU A 353 -9.83 8.09 2.64
CA LEU A 353 -10.85 9.11 2.92
C LEU A 353 -11.70 9.51 1.69
N MET A 354 -11.18 9.34 0.48
CA MET A 354 -11.90 9.69 -0.74
C MET A 354 -12.86 8.57 -1.15
N ALA A 355 -12.37 7.33 -1.20
CA ALA A 355 -13.17 6.14 -1.49
C ALA A 355 -14.23 5.91 -0.39
N SER A 356 -13.91 6.11 0.89
CA SER A 356 -14.92 6.09 1.97
C SER A 356 -16.02 7.12 1.76
N SER A 357 -15.67 8.32 1.28
CA SER A 357 -16.66 9.34 0.96
C SER A 357 -17.53 8.91 -0.21
N ASP A 358 -16.97 8.29 -1.26
CA ASP A 358 -17.76 7.81 -2.40
C ASP A 358 -18.72 6.68 -1.99
N LEU A 359 -18.23 5.67 -1.26
CA LEU A 359 -19.03 4.56 -0.74
C LEU A 359 -20.19 5.02 0.15
N CYS A 360 -19.97 6.06 0.96
CA CYS A 360 -20.99 6.63 1.83
C CYS A 360 -21.89 7.67 1.15
N SER A 361 -21.79 7.88 -0.17
CA SER A 361 -22.48 8.97 -0.88
C SER A 361 -22.25 10.33 -0.19
N HIS A 362 -20.99 10.64 0.10
CA HIS A 362 -20.58 11.79 0.89
C HIS A 362 -19.64 12.71 0.11
N LEU A 363 -19.74 14.02 0.32
CA LEU A 363 -18.94 15.05 -0.38
C LEU A 363 -17.51 15.23 0.17
N GLY A 364 -17.12 14.37 1.10
CA GLY A 364 -15.85 14.42 1.82
C GLY A 364 -15.59 15.79 2.48
N SER A 365 -14.37 16.29 2.32
CA SER A 365 -13.90 17.53 2.96
C SER A 365 -14.63 18.80 2.50
N SER A 366 -15.36 18.77 1.38
CA SER A 366 -16.08 19.94 0.87
C SER A 366 -17.38 20.21 1.65
N ALA A 367 -17.98 19.19 2.28
CA ALA A 367 -19.21 19.31 3.06
C ALA A 367 -19.06 20.20 4.31
N ARG A 368 -20.17 20.82 4.74
CA ARG A 368 -20.27 21.44 6.08
C ARG A 368 -20.27 20.36 7.15
N MET A 369 -21.00 19.27 6.94
CA MET A 369 -20.90 18.07 7.74
C MET A 369 -19.87 17.14 7.11
N TYR A 370 -18.61 17.19 7.55
CA TYR A 370 -17.47 16.63 6.79
C TYR A 370 -17.21 15.15 7.03
N CYS A 371 -17.78 14.55 8.07
CA CYS A 371 -17.50 13.17 8.44
C CYS A 371 -18.48 12.22 7.74
N PRO A 372 -17.98 11.18 7.04
CA PRO A 372 -18.85 10.17 6.42
C PRO A 372 -19.53 9.26 7.45
N LYS A 373 -19.09 9.25 8.71
CA LYS A 373 -19.69 8.42 9.78
C LYS A 373 -20.70 9.16 10.66
N CYS A 374 -20.52 10.45 10.90
CA CYS A 374 -21.38 11.22 11.80
C CYS A 374 -21.66 12.63 11.28
N LYS A 375 -22.66 13.30 11.85
CA LYS A 375 -23.14 14.62 11.41
C LYS A 375 -22.37 15.80 12.02
N VAL A 376 -21.08 15.61 12.34
CA VAL A 376 -20.24 16.67 12.91
C VAL A 376 -20.01 17.79 11.88
N THR A 377 -20.05 19.03 12.34
CA THR A 377 -19.89 20.21 11.46
C THR A 377 -18.45 20.72 11.44
N LYS A 378 -18.04 21.34 10.33
CA LYS A 378 -16.72 22.00 10.22
C LYS A 378 -16.51 22.98 11.37
N GLY A 379 -15.33 22.88 12.00
CA GLY A 379 -14.98 23.66 13.20
C GLY A 379 -15.34 22.96 14.52
N ASP A 380 -16.18 21.93 14.47
CA ASP A 380 -16.40 20.99 15.57
C ASP A 380 -15.59 19.70 15.33
N TYR A 381 -14.97 19.22 16.39
CA TYR A 381 -14.13 18.03 16.40
C TYR A 381 -14.55 17.03 17.47
N SER A 382 -15.75 17.19 18.04
CA SER A 382 -16.36 16.26 18.99
C SER A 382 -17.15 15.15 18.29
N LEU A 383 -17.48 14.08 19.01
CA LEU A 383 -18.35 13.03 18.50
C LEU A 383 -19.78 13.57 18.37
N CYS A 384 -20.48 13.19 17.31
CA CYS A 384 -21.85 13.63 17.02
C CYS A 384 -22.71 12.42 16.63
N GLN A 385 -24.00 12.63 16.37
CA GLN A 385 -24.92 11.59 15.92
C GLN A 385 -24.40 10.92 14.64
N SER A 386 -24.36 9.58 14.67
CA SER A 386 -23.97 8.76 13.52
C SER A 386 -24.94 8.93 12.34
N ARG A 387 -24.43 8.80 11.12
CA ARG A 387 -25.24 8.77 9.90
C ARG A 387 -25.90 7.39 9.76
N THR A 388 -27.09 7.37 9.15
CA THR A 388 -27.86 6.15 8.92
C THR A 388 -28.14 6.01 7.43
N THR A 389 -28.27 4.77 6.95
CA THR A 389 -28.68 4.50 5.56
C THR A 389 -30.02 5.15 5.24
N THR A 390 -30.97 5.11 6.18
CA THR A 390 -32.29 5.74 6.03
C THR A 390 -32.20 7.25 5.82
N ASP A 391 -31.35 7.94 6.57
CA ASP A 391 -31.17 9.39 6.41
C ASP A 391 -30.53 9.70 5.05
N THR A 392 -29.51 8.94 4.65
CA THR A 392 -28.84 9.13 3.36
C THR A 392 -29.77 8.81 2.17
N LYS A 393 -30.58 7.74 2.24
CA LYS A 393 -31.61 7.43 1.23
C LYS A 393 -32.62 8.58 1.11
N LYS A 394 -33.06 9.18 2.23
CA LYS A 394 -33.95 10.35 2.21
C LYS A 394 -33.30 11.56 1.57
N ASP A 395 -32.04 11.85 1.91
CA ASP A 395 -31.29 12.95 1.32
C ASP A 395 -31.10 12.76 -0.19
N LEU A 396 -30.76 11.56 -0.66
CA LEU A 396 -30.64 11.22 -2.08
C LEU A 396 -31.99 11.40 -2.81
N ALA A 397 -33.09 10.92 -2.22
CA ALA A 397 -34.42 11.11 -2.78
C ALA A 397 -34.82 12.60 -2.87
N ASN A 398 -34.44 13.40 -1.89
CA ASN A 398 -34.67 14.85 -1.93
C ASN A 398 -33.82 15.52 -3.02
N LEU A 399 -32.54 15.15 -3.12
CA LEU A 399 -31.63 15.65 -4.15
C LEU A 399 -32.11 15.34 -5.56
N ASN A 400 -32.70 14.17 -5.79
CA ASN A 400 -33.24 13.77 -7.08
C ASN A 400 -34.53 14.52 -7.47
N ARG A 401 -35.24 15.10 -6.50
CA ARG A 401 -36.44 15.94 -6.74
C ARG A 401 -36.10 17.41 -6.97
N MET A 402 -34.90 17.85 -6.62
CA MET A 402 -34.48 19.25 -6.75
C MET A 402 -34.18 19.60 -8.20
N VAL A 403 -34.86 20.63 -8.72
CA VAL A 403 -34.66 21.13 -10.09
C VAL A 403 -33.54 22.17 -10.14
N SER A 404 -33.42 23.02 -9.12
CA SER A 404 -32.39 24.06 -9.08
C SER A 404 -31.02 23.49 -8.70
N MET A 405 -30.03 23.68 -9.59
CA MET A 405 -28.65 23.29 -9.34
C MET A 405 -28.04 24.00 -8.11
N GLN A 406 -28.43 25.25 -7.85
CA GLN A 406 -27.95 25.99 -6.70
C GLN A 406 -28.53 25.46 -5.39
N GLU A 407 -29.84 25.16 -5.37
CA GLU A 407 -30.50 24.54 -4.21
C GLU A 407 -29.90 23.16 -3.92
N ARG A 408 -29.69 22.36 -4.98
CA ARG A 408 -29.01 21.07 -4.89
C ARG A 408 -27.63 21.20 -4.26
N ARG A 409 -26.76 22.09 -4.78
CA ARG A 409 -25.42 22.34 -4.23
C ARG A 409 -25.46 22.79 -2.76
N ASN A 410 -26.39 23.68 -2.41
CA ASN A 410 -26.55 24.15 -1.03
C ASN A 410 -27.00 23.03 -0.10
N TYR A 411 -27.96 22.22 -0.53
CA TYR A 411 -28.45 21.07 0.23
C TYR A 411 -27.36 20.03 0.44
N GLN A 412 -26.68 19.64 -0.65
CA GLN A 412 -25.50 18.76 -0.63
C GLN A 412 -24.45 19.25 0.37
N ARG A 413 -24.05 20.53 0.32
CA ARG A 413 -23.07 21.10 1.26
C ARG A 413 -23.60 21.07 2.71
N GLY A 414 -24.90 21.30 2.90
CA GLY A 414 -25.55 21.32 4.21
C GLY A 414 -25.61 19.94 4.87
N THR A 415 -26.07 18.92 4.15
CA THR A 415 -26.21 17.55 4.67
C THR A 415 -24.91 16.74 4.57
N GLY A 416 -24.02 17.13 3.66
CA GLY A 416 -22.82 16.39 3.27
C GLY A 416 -23.07 15.28 2.25
N THR A 417 -24.32 15.04 1.85
CA THR A 417 -24.70 13.95 0.95
C THR A 417 -24.36 14.31 -0.50
N LYS A 418 -23.56 13.47 -1.16
CA LYS A 418 -23.21 13.55 -2.57
C LYS A 418 -24.33 12.91 -3.39
N ALA A 419 -24.86 13.64 -4.37
CA ALA A 419 -25.84 13.10 -5.29
C ALA A 419 -25.14 12.23 -6.33
N GLY A 420 -25.80 11.15 -6.72
CA GLY A 420 -25.29 10.18 -7.69
C GLY A 420 -25.92 8.83 -7.43
N ASP A 421 -25.77 7.94 -8.40
CA ASP A 421 -26.20 6.55 -8.27
C ASP A 421 -25.15 5.81 -7.43
N ASN A 422 -25.60 5.24 -6.32
CA ASN A 422 -24.77 4.43 -5.44
C ASN A 422 -25.54 3.16 -5.07
N PRO A 423 -25.18 2.00 -5.66
CA PRO A 423 -25.90 0.75 -5.44
C PRO A 423 -25.95 0.32 -3.98
N LEU A 424 -25.01 0.78 -3.13
CA LEU A 424 -25.00 0.44 -1.69
C LEU A 424 -26.18 1.02 -0.91
N PHE A 425 -26.96 1.92 -1.50
CA PHE A 425 -28.19 2.46 -0.93
C PHE A 425 -29.45 1.97 -1.65
N GLU A 426 -29.36 0.95 -2.50
CA GLU A 426 -30.52 0.28 -3.07
C GLU A 426 -31.20 -0.65 -2.05
N ASP A 427 -32.39 -1.13 -2.38
CA ASP A 427 -33.23 -1.92 -1.46
C ASP A 427 -32.81 -3.40 -1.40
N ASN A 428 -32.14 -3.90 -2.45
CA ASN A 428 -31.54 -5.24 -2.47
C ASN A 428 -30.32 -5.39 -1.55
N LEU A 429 -29.75 -4.28 -1.06
CA LEU A 429 -28.59 -4.24 -0.15
C LEU A 429 -28.91 -3.60 1.21
N GLU A 430 -30.15 -3.70 1.69
CA GLU A 430 -30.59 -3.12 2.97
C GLU A 430 -29.79 -3.60 4.20
N ASP A 431 -29.23 -4.81 4.15
CA ASP A 431 -28.38 -5.38 5.20
C ASP A 431 -27.01 -4.69 5.30
N ILE A 432 -26.63 -3.88 4.32
CA ILE A 432 -25.32 -3.23 4.23
C ILE A 432 -25.46 -1.77 4.64
N ASN A 433 -24.73 -1.37 5.68
CA ASN A 433 -24.61 0.03 6.08
C ASN A 433 -23.19 0.55 5.81
N PRO A 434 -22.97 1.29 4.70
CA PRO A 434 -21.65 1.83 4.38
C PRO A 434 -21.07 2.71 5.50
N HIS A 435 -21.90 3.45 6.24
CA HIS A 435 -21.41 4.37 7.27
C HIS A 435 -20.73 3.66 8.45
N SER A 436 -21.24 2.49 8.86
CA SER A 436 -20.63 1.69 9.92
C SER A 436 -19.53 0.77 9.38
N LEU A 437 -19.71 0.23 8.17
CA LEU A 437 -18.80 -0.77 7.60
C LEU A 437 -17.49 -0.20 7.03
N VAL A 438 -17.30 1.13 6.98
CA VAL A 438 -16.06 1.75 6.48
C VAL A 438 -15.15 2.21 7.63
N PRO A 439 -14.27 1.38 8.22
CA PRO A 439 -13.35 1.83 9.26
C PRO A 439 -12.30 2.82 8.73
N TYR A 440 -11.74 3.66 9.60
CA TYR A 440 -10.64 4.55 9.21
C TYR A 440 -9.31 3.79 9.13
N GLY A 441 -8.77 3.68 7.92
CA GLY A 441 -7.53 2.97 7.64
C GLY A 441 -6.30 3.55 8.36
N THR A 442 -5.44 2.66 8.88
CA THR A 442 -4.26 3.05 9.68
C THR A 442 -3.22 3.87 8.91
N LEU A 443 -3.07 3.63 7.60
CA LEU A 443 -2.11 4.35 6.77
C LEU A 443 -2.55 5.81 6.60
N HIS A 444 -3.79 6.03 6.15
CA HIS A 444 -4.30 7.38 5.88
C HIS A 444 -4.71 8.15 7.14
N MET A 445 -5.12 7.47 8.21
CA MET A 445 -5.39 8.09 9.50
C MET A 445 -4.08 8.46 10.22
N LEU A 446 -3.20 7.49 10.50
CA LEU A 446 -2.03 7.74 11.36
C LEU A 446 -0.85 8.30 10.57
N SER A 447 -0.34 7.56 9.57
CA SER A 447 0.95 7.86 8.94
C SER A 447 0.86 9.05 7.98
N LEU A 448 -0.03 8.98 7.00
CA LEU A 448 -0.24 10.03 6.00
C LEU A 448 -1.24 11.10 6.48
N GLY A 449 -1.90 10.87 7.61
CA GLY A 449 -2.81 11.80 8.28
C GLY A 449 -2.13 12.58 9.38
N LEU A 450 -2.18 12.04 10.61
CA LEU A 450 -1.77 12.73 11.83
C LEU A 450 -0.26 12.98 11.93
N ILE A 451 0.57 11.99 11.61
CA ILE A 451 2.03 12.14 11.66
C ILE A 451 2.47 13.19 10.63
N LYS A 452 1.94 13.12 9.41
CA LYS A 452 2.23 14.11 8.37
C LYS A 452 1.78 15.52 8.78
N GLN A 453 0.61 15.66 9.41
CA GLN A 453 0.14 16.95 9.93
C GLN A 453 1.09 17.49 11.00
N LEU A 454 1.47 16.67 11.98
CA LEU A 454 2.37 17.04 13.06
C LEU A 454 3.77 17.41 12.53
N ALA A 455 4.31 16.63 11.60
CA ALA A 455 5.60 16.89 10.97
C ALA A 455 5.60 18.24 10.21
N LYS A 456 4.53 18.55 9.48
CA LYS A 456 4.36 19.86 8.82
C LYS A 456 4.28 21.00 9.84
N ALA A 457 3.55 20.81 10.93
CA ALA A 457 3.44 21.80 11.99
C ALA A 457 4.79 22.09 12.65
N ILE A 458 5.56 21.04 12.98
CA ILE A 458 6.91 21.16 13.54
C ILE A 458 7.83 21.88 12.55
N THR A 459 7.83 21.47 11.28
CA THR A 459 8.64 22.10 10.22
C THR A 459 8.32 23.60 10.08
N LYS A 460 7.05 23.98 10.15
CA LYS A 460 6.62 25.39 10.06
C LYS A 460 6.99 26.22 11.30
N ARG A 461 7.01 25.59 12.48
CA ARG A 461 7.24 26.27 13.77
C ARG A 461 8.69 26.32 14.20
N VAL A 462 9.58 25.56 13.56
CA VAL A 462 11.02 25.55 13.82
C VAL A 462 11.71 26.51 12.86
N ASN A 463 12.39 27.52 13.41
CA ASN A 463 13.06 28.56 12.63
C ASN A 463 14.32 28.05 11.91
N ASN A 464 14.88 26.92 12.33
CA ASN A 464 16.11 26.35 11.78
C ASN A 464 15.84 24.96 11.18
N THR A 465 15.38 24.93 9.94
CA THR A 465 15.11 23.68 9.19
C THR A 465 16.39 22.89 8.90
N GLU A 466 17.55 23.54 8.80
CA GLU A 466 18.84 22.86 8.65
C GLU A 466 19.19 22.05 9.90
N LEU A 467 18.97 22.60 11.09
CA LEU A 467 19.14 21.89 12.36
C LEU A 467 18.18 20.70 12.45
N MET A 468 16.92 20.88 12.05
CA MET A 468 15.95 19.77 12.02
C MET A 468 16.41 18.66 11.08
N GLU A 469 16.90 19.01 9.90
CA GLU A 469 17.38 18.06 8.90
C GLU A 469 18.66 17.33 9.39
N ALA A 470 19.57 18.06 10.04
CA ALA A 470 20.78 17.50 10.65
C ALA A 470 20.44 16.51 11.77
N VAL A 471 19.53 16.87 12.67
CA VAL A 471 19.07 15.99 13.76
C VAL A 471 18.37 14.75 13.17
N THR A 472 17.46 14.96 12.22
CA THR A 472 16.74 13.87 11.53
C THR A 472 17.72 12.89 10.89
N THR A 473 18.71 13.39 10.15
CA THR A 473 19.71 12.57 9.46
C THR A 473 20.66 11.89 10.44
N THR A 474 20.97 12.53 11.57
CA THR A 474 21.83 11.95 12.63
C THR A 474 21.18 10.72 13.25
N PHE A 475 19.87 10.77 13.52
CA PHE A 475 19.15 9.62 14.04
C PHE A 475 18.81 8.58 12.97
N ASN A 476 18.54 9.03 11.74
CA ASN A 476 18.24 8.12 10.64
C ASN A 476 18.66 8.71 9.28
N SER A 477 19.76 8.21 8.73
CA SER A 477 20.30 8.66 7.45
C SER A 477 19.36 8.39 6.26
N SER A 478 18.42 7.44 6.37
CA SER A 478 17.44 7.19 5.30
C SER A 478 16.41 8.30 5.18
N LEU A 479 16.26 9.13 6.22
CA LEU A 479 15.39 10.30 6.25
C LEU A 479 16.10 11.57 5.75
N LYS A 480 17.24 11.46 5.07
CA LYS A 480 17.90 12.60 4.44
C LYS A 480 16.93 13.33 3.50
N THR A 481 16.94 14.66 3.55
CA THR A 481 16.01 15.59 2.88
C THR A 481 14.54 15.37 3.28
N PHE A 482 14.26 14.90 4.50
CA PHE A 482 12.88 14.61 4.92
C PHE A 482 12.01 15.86 4.84
N THR A 483 12.50 16.96 5.42
CA THR A 483 11.77 18.24 5.49
C THR A 483 11.52 18.82 4.10
N LYS A 484 12.53 18.76 3.22
CA LYS A 484 12.45 19.25 1.82
C LYS A 484 11.35 18.58 1.01
N TYR A 485 11.14 17.28 1.23
CA TYR A 485 10.17 16.49 0.46
C TYR A 485 8.98 16.03 1.29
N ILE A 486 8.70 16.69 2.42
CA ILE A 486 7.67 16.27 3.39
C ILE A 486 6.29 16.03 2.75
N SER A 487 5.93 16.77 1.71
CA SER A 487 4.66 16.60 1.01
C SER A 487 4.58 15.32 0.18
N SER A 488 5.70 14.82 -0.35
CA SER A 488 5.79 13.63 -1.20
C SER A 488 6.32 12.38 -0.48
N ARG A 489 6.62 12.47 0.83
CA ARG A 489 7.03 11.32 1.65
C ARG A 489 5.92 10.27 1.76
N GLN A 490 6.36 9.02 1.86
CA GLN A 490 5.49 7.85 1.96
C GLN A 490 5.25 7.45 3.41
N GLY A 491 4.26 6.59 3.66
CA GLY A 491 3.91 6.14 5.02
C GLY A 491 5.10 5.59 5.81
N LYS A 492 6.00 4.83 5.16
CA LYS A 492 7.23 4.30 5.77
C LYS A 492 8.14 5.40 6.35
N ASP A 493 8.23 6.54 5.66
CA ASP A 493 9.11 7.64 6.06
C ASP A 493 8.53 8.30 7.33
N PHE A 494 7.21 8.48 7.38
CA PHE A 494 6.52 9.01 8.56
C PHE A 494 6.56 8.06 9.75
N LYS A 495 6.44 6.74 9.52
CA LYS A 495 6.60 5.73 10.57
C LYS A 495 8.01 5.71 11.16
N ALA A 496 9.04 5.95 10.36
CA ALA A 496 10.41 6.11 10.86
C ALA A 496 10.59 7.45 11.58
N TRP A 497 10.06 8.53 11.01
CA TRP A 497 10.21 9.88 11.55
C TRP A 497 9.53 10.07 12.91
N ILE A 498 8.33 9.52 13.13
CA ILE A 498 7.60 9.68 14.41
C ILE A 498 8.37 9.10 15.61
N GLN A 499 9.24 8.11 15.38
CA GLN A 499 10.06 7.49 16.44
C GLN A 499 11.11 8.46 16.99
N ILE A 500 11.53 9.43 16.17
CA ILE A 500 12.57 10.41 16.52
C ILE A 500 12.01 11.83 16.72
N ALA A 501 10.73 12.04 16.37
CA ALA A 501 10.06 13.33 16.46
C ALA A 501 10.11 13.98 17.85
N PRO A 502 9.96 13.26 18.98
CA PRO A 502 10.12 13.86 20.31
C PRO A 502 11.47 14.56 20.50
N PHE A 503 12.57 13.91 20.10
CA PHE A 503 13.93 14.47 20.20
C PHE A 503 14.12 15.67 19.28
N ILE A 504 13.54 15.62 18.07
CA ILE A 504 13.56 16.76 17.15
C ILE A 504 12.86 17.96 17.79
N CYS A 505 11.70 17.76 18.42
CA CYS A 505 11.00 18.83 19.13
C CYS A 505 11.83 19.37 20.29
N ASP A 506 12.42 18.50 21.12
CA ASP A 506 13.21 18.92 22.27
C ASP A 506 14.46 19.71 21.88
N VAL A 507 15.12 19.35 20.78
CA VAL A 507 16.32 20.05 20.30
C VAL A 507 15.97 21.35 19.57
N CYS A 508 14.99 21.28 18.66
CA CYS A 508 14.69 22.40 17.76
C CYS A 508 13.75 23.43 18.37
N LYS A 509 12.94 23.03 19.36
CA LYS A 509 11.99 23.92 20.05
C LYS A 509 11.66 23.45 21.48
N PRO A 510 12.66 23.49 22.39
CA PRO A 510 12.45 23.07 23.78
C PRO A 510 11.29 23.82 24.45
N GLY A 511 10.47 23.10 25.22
CA GLY A 511 9.36 23.68 26.00
C GLY A 511 8.05 23.92 25.23
N ASP A 512 7.99 23.62 23.92
CA ASP A 512 6.73 23.61 23.17
C ASP A 512 5.94 22.32 23.43
N ASN A 513 4.62 22.41 23.46
CA ASN A 513 3.69 21.28 23.61
C ASN A 513 3.79 20.27 22.44
N LEU A 514 4.48 20.61 21.35
CA LEU A 514 4.75 19.73 20.21
C LEU A 514 5.52 18.46 20.59
N ALA A 515 6.45 18.53 21.55
CA ALA A 515 7.17 17.34 22.03
C ALA A 515 6.20 16.36 22.70
N ALA A 516 5.33 16.86 23.58
CA ALA A 516 4.29 16.06 24.23
C ALA A 516 3.29 15.46 23.21
N ALA A 517 2.90 16.24 22.18
CA ALA A 517 2.06 15.74 21.09
C ALA A 517 2.76 14.61 20.31
N ALA A 518 4.05 14.77 19.98
CA ALA A 518 4.85 13.74 19.31
C ALA A 518 4.95 12.46 20.14
N ILE A 519 5.17 12.58 21.46
CA ILE A 519 5.23 11.41 22.36
C ILE A 519 3.88 10.68 22.41
N LYS A 520 2.77 11.41 22.59
CA LYS A 520 1.43 10.81 22.63
C LYS A 520 1.08 10.11 21.31
N LEU A 521 1.36 10.75 20.18
CA LEU A 521 1.15 10.15 18.86
C LEU A 521 2.05 8.94 18.62
N ALA A 522 3.32 8.99 19.04
CA ALA A 522 4.24 7.85 18.95
C ALA A 522 3.75 6.65 19.78
N LYS A 523 3.22 6.89 20.99
CA LYS A 523 2.60 5.85 21.83
C LYS A 523 1.36 5.25 21.16
N LEU A 524 0.47 6.08 20.62
CA LEU A 524 -0.70 5.64 19.86
C LEU A 524 -0.28 4.77 18.66
N CYS A 525 0.68 5.24 17.86
CA CYS A 525 1.19 4.47 16.72
C CYS A 525 1.81 3.14 17.15
N LYS A 526 2.61 3.12 18.22
CA LYS A 526 3.21 1.88 18.76
C LYS A 526 2.12 0.89 19.19
N ALA A 527 1.06 1.36 19.86
CA ALA A 527 -0.06 0.52 20.25
C ALA A 527 -0.82 0.01 19.02
N ALA A 528 -1.14 0.88 18.05
CA ALA A 528 -1.85 0.51 16.83
C ALA A 528 -1.09 -0.55 16.03
N PHE A 529 0.21 -0.36 15.78
CA PHE A 529 1.01 -1.30 14.99
C PHE A 529 1.37 -2.61 15.72
N ARG A 530 1.13 -2.69 17.03
CA ARG A 530 1.36 -3.90 17.85
C ARG A 530 0.08 -4.50 18.41
N ASN A 531 -1.10 -4.09 17.91
CA ASN A 531 -2.41 -4.52 18.40
C ASN A 531 -2.57 -4.38 19.92
N GLY A 532 -2.13 -3.24 20.47
CA GLY A 532 -2.28 -2.93 21.89
C GLY A 532 -3.75 -2.76 22.30
N ASN A 533 -4.09 -3.10 23.54
CA ASN A 533 -5.47 -3.06 24.02
C ASN A 533 -5.97 -1.65 24.40
N ASN A 534 -5.07 -0.67 24.50
CA ASN A 534 -5.36 0.70 24.96
C ASN A 534 -5.35 1.75 23.82
N ILE A 535 -5.53 1.32 22.57
CA ILE A 535 -5.47 2.21 21.40
C ILE A 535 -6.52 3.32 21.50
N ALA A 536 -7.76 2.99 21.87
CA ALA A 536 -8.84 3.97 21.99
C ALA A 536 -8.53 5.05 23.04
N ASP A 537 -8.03 4.64 24.21
CA ASP A 537 -7.70 5.56 25.30
C ASP A 537 -6.51 6.47 24.91
N LEU A 538 -5.52 5.93 24.19
CA LEU A 538 -4.40 6.72 23.65
C LEU A 538 -4.86 7.70 22.55
N ALA A 539 -5.85 7.32 21.75
CA ALA A 539 -6.43 8.17 20.72
C ALA A 539 -7.19 9.36 21.36
N GLU A 540 -7.98 9.09 22.39
CA GLU A 540 -8.67 10.11 23.19
C GLU A 540 -7.68 11.03 23.92
N ASP A 541 -6.62 10.49 24.51
CA ASP A 541 -5.56 11.27 25.18
C ASP A 541 -4.84 12.23 24.20
N TYR A 542 -4.51 11.74 22.99
CA TYR A 542 -3.91 12.60 21.96
C TYR A 542 -4.89 13.68 21.48
N HIS A 543 -6.16 13.33 21.23
CA HIS A 543 -7.20 14.28 20.85
C HIS A 543 -7.37 15.37 21.91
N HIS A 544 -7.48 14.98 23.18
CA HIS A 544 -7.61 15.90 24.29
C HIS A 544 -6.40 16.83 24.43
N HIS A 545 -5.18 16.31 24.27
CA HIS A 545 -3.96 17.12 24.30
C HIS A 545 -3.95 18.17 23.19
N LEU A 546 -4.31 17.82 21.96
CA LEU A 546 -4.41 18.79 20.87
C LEU A 546 -5.48 19.85 21.17
N LYS A 547 -6.66 19.42 21.61
CA LYS A 547 -7.78 20.34 21.90
C LYS A 547 -7.45 21.35 23.00
N THR A 548 -6.66 20.96 24.01
CA THR A 548 -6.34 21.81 25.17
C THR A 548 -5.06 22.61 25.00
N SER A 549 -4.02 21.97 24.45
CA SER A 549 -2.64 22.48 24.50
C SER A 549 -2.16 23.02 23.15
N ILE A 550 -2.75 22.55 22.04
CA ILE A 550 -2.36 22.97 20.68
C ILE A 550 -3.58 23.03 19.73
N PRO A 551 -4.60 23.88 20.01
CA PRO A 551 -5.88 23.83 19.31
C PRO A 551 -5.80 24.09 17.81
N ASP A 552 -4.76 24.79 17.33
CA ASP A 552 -4.55 25.08 15.91
C ASP A 552 -4.17 23.83 15.08
N LEU A 553 -3.86 22.71 15.74
CA LEU A 553 -3.69 21.40 15.09
C LEU A 553 -4.97 20.56 15.04
N MET A 554 -6.08 21.03 15.62
CA MET A 554 -7.35 20.35 15.47
C MET A 554 -7.78 20.38 14.00
N SER A 555 -8.17 19.23 13.48
CA SER A 555 -8.52 19.06 12.08
C SER A 555 -9.54 17.94 11.89
N ASN A 556 -10.14 17.86 10.71
CA ASN A 556 -11.05 16.78 10.35
C ASN A 556 -10.40 15.40 10.52
N LYS A 557 -9.07 15.30 10.33
CA LYS A 557 -8.31 14.06 10.53
C LYS A 557 -8.12 13.72 12.01
N VAL A 558 -8.10 14.71 12.90
CA VAL A 558 -8.05 14.47 14.36
C VAL A 558 -9.40 13.94 14.85
N HIS A 559 -10.51 14.41 14.27
CA HIS A 559 -11.84 13.90 14.60
C HIS A 559 -12.00 12.40 14.30
N THR A 560 -11.35 11.86 13.27
CA THR A 560 -11.45 10.42 12.95
C THR A 560 -10.95 9.52 14.08
N LEU A 561 -10.09 10.02 14.98
CA LEU A 561 -9.64 9.29 16.17
C LEU A 561 -10.78 8.94 17.13
N LEU A 562 -11.85 9.74 17.15
CA LEU A 562 -12.99 9.49 18.03
C LEU A 562 -13.80 8.27 17.59
N HIS A 563 -13.68 7.87 16.32
CA HIS A 563 -14.33 6.68 15.76
C HIS A 563 -13.50 5.40 15.96
N VAL A 564 -12.25 5.50 16.39
CA VAL A 564 -11.35 4.34 16.56
C VAL A 564 -11.91 3.31 17.54
N ARG A 565 -12.60 3.76 18.59
CA ARG A 565 -13.24 2.86 19.56
C ARG A 565 -14.33 2.02 18.90
N GLU A 566 -15.21 2.66 18.13
CA GLU A 566 -16.27 2.00 17.37
C GLU A 566 -15.67 1.07 16.31
N ASP A 567 -14.66 1.53 15.57
CA ASP A 567 -13.97 0.74 14.54
C ASP A 567 -13.36 -0.55 15.13
N ILE A 568 -12.72 -0.45 16.30
CA ILE A 568 -12.14 -1.63 16.96
C ILE A 568 -13.22 -2.59 17.46
N GLN A 569 -14.34 -2.05 17.94
CA GLN A 569 -15.45 -2.84 18.47
C GLN A 569 -16.25 -3.56 17.38
N GLU A 570 -16.30 -3.01 16.17
CA GLU A 570 -17.01 -3.60 15.04
C GLU A 570 -16.09 -4.48 14.19
N HIS A 571 -14.90 -3.97 13.85
CA HIS A 571 -14.03 -4.54 12.81
C HIS A 571 -12.76 -5.18 13.36
N GLY A 572 -12.59 -5.25 14.68
CA GLY A 572 -11.41 -5.86 15.30
C GLY A 572 -10.19 -4.91 15.36
N PRO A 573 -8.99 -5.44 15.69
CA PRO A 573 -7.78 -4.63 15.76
C PRO A 573 -7.48 -3.83 14.48
N LEU A 574 -6.98 -2.61 14.62
CA LEU A 574 -6.71 -1.69 13.49
C LEU A 574 -5.84 -2.27 12.36
N MET A 575 -4.96 -3.23 12.68
CA MET A 575 -4.11 -3.87 11.67
C MET A 575 -4.85 -4.89 10.81
N GLU A 576 -6.03 -5.37 11.22
CA GLU A 576 -6.82 -6.34 10.48
C GLU A 576 -7.49 -5.76 9.23
N PHE A 577 -7.64 -4.43 9.19
CA PHE A 577 -8.17 -3.65 8.07
C PHE A 577 -7.18 -2.56 7.63
N SER A 578 -5.87 -2.85 7.70
CA SER A 578 -4.85 -1.92 7.23
C SER A 578 -4.79 -1.87 5.70
N GLU A 579 -4.89 -0.66 5.14
CA GLU A 579 -4.79 -0.37 3.71
C GLU A 579 -3.42 -0.75 3.12
N ASP A 580 -2.36 -0.77 3.94
CA ASP A 580 -0.97 -1.04 3.52
C ASP A 580 -0.82 -2.38 2.77
N ILE A 581 -1.65 -3.37 3.09
CA ILE A 581 -1.61 -4.70 2.47
C ILE A 581 -2.19 -4.64 1.06
N PHE A 582 -3.36 -4.01 0.91
CA PHE A 582 -4.05 -3.85 -0.36
C PHE A 582 -3.24 -2.98 -1.33
N GLU A 583 -2.70 -1.86 -0.84
CA GLU A 583 -1.86 -0.94 -1.62
C GLU A 583 -0.62 -1.61 -2.24
N LYS A 584 0.00 -2.55 -1.52
CA LYS A 584 1.13 -3.32 -2.07
C LYS A 584 0.70 -4.22 -3.22
N SER A 585 -0.53 -4.71 -3.19
CA SER A 585 -1.08 -5.61 -4.20
C SER A 585 -1.56 -4.88 -5.46
N HIS A 586 -1.68 -3.55 -5.45
CA HIS A 586 -1.94 -2.73 -6.66
C HIS A 586 -0.91 -2.94 -7.78
N LYS A 587 0.31 -3.36 -7.42
CA LYS A 587 1.32 -3.76 -8.40
C LYS A 587 0.79 -4.85 -9.35
N ASN A 588 -0.06 -5.76 -8.87
CA ASN A 588 -0.62 -6.85 -9.66
C ASN A 588 -1.56 -6.31 -10.74
N PHE A 589 -2.48 -5.39 -10.40
CA PHE A 589 -3.32 -4.72 -11.41
C PHE A 589 -2.48 -4.03 -12.47
N ARG A 590 -1.49 -3.22 -12.06
CA ARG A 590 -0.62 -2.51 -13.01
C ARG A 590 0.10 -3.48 -13.95
N GLN A 591 0.56 -4.62 -13.43
CA GLN A 591 1.20 -5.64 -14.26
C GLN A 591 0.24 -6.18 -15.34
N HIS A 592 -1.01 -6.52 -14.99
CA HIS A 592 -1.98 -7.01 -15.98
C HIS A 592 -2.32 -5.96 -17.06
N ILE A 593 -2.55 -4.71 -16.66
CA ILE A 593 -2.88 -3.61 -17.58
C ILE A 593 -1.76 -3.37 -18.59
N HIS A 594 -0.51 -3.42 -18.14
CA HIS A 594 0.64 -3.07 -18.97
C HIS A 594 1.14 -4.21 -19.87
N GLN A 595 0.93 -5.46 -19.46
CA GLN A 595 1.64 -6.58 -20.08
C GLN A 595 0.80 -7.38 -21.09
N ARG A 596 -0.55 -7.30 -21.08
CA ARG A 596 -1.40 -8.31 -21.74
C ARG A 596 -2.54 -7.85 -22.64
N GLN A 597 -2.72 -6.55 -22.89
CA GLN A 597 -3.97 -6.10 -23.49
C GLN A 597 -3.79 -5.35 -24.81
N ASN A 598 -4.58 -5.79 -25.79
CA ASN A 598 -4.94 -5.01 -26.98
C ASN A 598 -5.87 -3.82 -26.62
N LYS A 599 -6.24 -3.72 -25.33
CA LYS A 599 -7.02 -2.66 -24.67
C LYS A 599 -8.46 -2.50 -25.17
N HIS A 600 -9.02 -3.51 -25.83
CA HIS A 600 -10.40 -3.47 -26.30
C HIS A 600 -11.41 -3.55 -25.16
N ASN A 601 -11.18 -4.39 -24.14
CA ASN A 601 -11.97 -4.39 -22.91
C ASN A 601 -11.09 -4.69 -21.69
N LEU A 602 -10.59 -3.61 -21.07
CA LEU A 602 -9.67 -3.66 -19.92
C LEU A 602 -10.19 -4.51 -18.76
N SER A 603 -11.48 -4.38 -18.47
CA SER A 603 -12.14 -5.06 -17.35
C SER A 603 -12.18 -6.57 -17.57
N ARG A 604 -12.70 -6.99 -18.73
CA ARG A 604 -12.82 -8.41 -19.13
C ARG A 604 -11.48 -9.12 -19.16
N ASP A 605 -10.51 -8.53 -19.85
CA ASP A 605 -9.21 -9.16 -20.06
C ASP A 605 -8.44 -9.32 -18.74
N THR A 606 -8.56 -8.34 -17.85
CA THR A 606 -7.97 -8.41 -16.50
C THR A 606 -8.63 -9.51 -15.66
N ALA A 607 -9.96 -9.56 -15.63
CA ALA A 607 -10.70 -10.54 -14.85
C ALA A 607 -10.42 -11.99 -15.32
N LEU A 608 -10.40 -12.23 -16.64
CA LEU A 608 -10.05 -13.54 -17.22
C LEU A 608 -8.63 -13.97 -16.85
N GLN A 609 -7.68 -13.05 -16.94
CA GLN A 609 -6.29 -13.35 -16.59
C GLN A 609 -6.16 -13.68 -15.09
N GLN A 610 -6.80 -12.91 -14.23
CA GLN A 610 -6.81 -13.15 -12.79
C GLN A 610 -7.47 -14.49 -12.44
N ALA A 611 -8.60 -14.83 -13.07
CA ALA A 611 -9.26 -16.11 -12.88
C ALA A 611 -8.33 -17.29 -13.23
N ARG A 612 -7.64 -17.24 -14.37
CA ARG A 612 -6.69 -18.29 -14.77
C ARG A 612 -5.52 -18.44 -13.81
N GLU A 613 -4.97 -17.32 -13.36
CA GLU A 613 -3.88 -17.32 -12.38
C GLU A 613 -4.29 -17.89 -11.03
N MET A 614 -5.48 -17.51 -10.55
CA MET A 614 -6.03 -18.06 -9.31
C MET A 614 -6.29 -19.56 -9.46
N ALA A 615 -6.90 -20.00 -10.58
CA ALA A 615 -7.16 -21.41 -10.84
C ALA A 615 -5.87 -22.23 -10.85
N LEU A 616 -4.84 -21.75 -11.56
CA LEU A 616 -3.54 -22.43 -11.60
C LEU A 616 -2.86 -22.46 -10.23
N GLU A 617 -2.86 -21.34 -9.51
CA GLU A 617 -2.31 -21.28 -8.15
C GLU A 617 -3.02 -22.28 -7.23
N HIS A 618 -4.36 -22.34 -7.28
CA HIS A 618 -5.16 -23.28 -6.51
C HIS A 618 -4.77 -24.73 -6.79
N ILE A 619 -4.69 -25.13 -8.05
CA ILE A 619 -4.27 -26.48 -8.46
C ILE A 619 -2.86 -26.82 -7.94
N VAL A 620 -1.88 -25.94 -8.19
CA VAL A 620 -0.47 -26.18 -7.82
C VAL A 620 -0.27 -26.18 -6.30
N THR A 621 -1.16 -25.51 -5.56
CA THR A 621 -1.10 -25.47 -4.09
C THR A 621 -1.85 -26.61 -3.40
N GLY A 622 -2.39 -27.56 -4.16
CA GLY A 622 -3.13 -28.72 -3.61
C GLY A 622 -4.61 -28.46 -3.42
N GLY A 623 -5.16 -27.44 -4.04
CA GLY A 623 -6.58 -27.19 -4.08
C GLY A 623 -7.38 -28.36 -4.67
N TYR A 624 -8.50 -28.69 -4.04
CA TYR A 624 -9.47 -29.64 -4.56
C TYR A 624 -10.33 -28.97 -5.63
N ILE A 625 -10.53 -29.68 -6.72
CA ILE A 625 -11.47 -29.35 -7.78
C ILE A 625 -12.58 -30.39 -7.82
N LYS A 626 -13.80 -29.91 -8.07
CA LYS A 626 -14.94 -30.78 -8.30
C LYS A 626 -14.91 -31.18 -9.76
N ASP A 627 -14.67 -32.44 -10.07
CA ASP A 627 -14.93 -33.01 -11.40
C ASP A 627 -16.24 -33.82 -11.31
N ALA A 628 -16.23 -35.13 -11.57
CA ALA A 628 -17.26 -36.05 -11.07
C ALA A 628 -17.22 -36.20 -9.53
N VAL A 629 -16.01 -36.12 -8.96
CA VAL A 629 -15.74 -36.15 -7.51
C VAL A 629 -14.70 -35.09 -7.17
N TRP A 630 -14.68 -34.66 -5.91
CA TRP A 630 -13.67 -33.74 -5.39
C TRP A 630 -12.30 -34.43 -5.34
N ARG A 631 -11.33 -33.89 -6.07
CA ARG A 631 -9.97 -34.44 -6.16
C ARG A 631 -8.91 -33.35 -6.29
N GLN A 632 -7.67 -33.69 -5.98
CA GLN A 632 -6.52 -32.81 -6.17
C GLN A 632 -5.86 -33.06 -7.54
N ALA A 633 -4.90 -32.22 -7.87
CA ALA A 633 -4.02 -32.41 -9.02
C ALA A 633 -3.17 -33.69 -8.89
N GLY A 634 -2.65 -34.18 -10.01
CA GLY A 634 -1.71 -35.30 -10.04
C GLY A 634 -0.44 -35.03 -9.22
N SER A 635 0.21 -36.10 -8.76
CA SER A 635 1.33 -36.03 -7.81
C SER A 635 2.50 -35.14 -8.27
N SER A 636 2.76 -35.04 -9.58
CA SER A 636 3.84 -34.18 -10.10
C SER A 636 3.45 -32.73 -10.31
N VAL A 637 2.17 -32.40 -10.32
CA VAL A 637 1.70 -31.00 -10.25
C VAL A 637 1.77 -30.51 -8.80
N LEU A 638 1.46 -31.38 -7.83
CA LEU A 638 1.50 -31.07 -6.40
C LEU A 638 2.93 -31.03 -5.83
N LYS A 639 3.90 -31.61 -6.54
CA LYS A 639 5.29 -31.62 -6.12
C LYS A 639 5.80 -30.18 -5.99
N GLU A 640 6.29 -29.84 -4.79
CA GLU A 640 6.85 -28.51 -4.55
C GLU A 640 8.08 -28.26 -5.43
N ASP A 641 7.88 -27.47 -6.48
CA ASP A 641 8.94 -26.97 -7.33
C ASP A 641 9.19 -25.48 -7.03
N THR A 642 10.42 -25.18 -6.62
CA THR A 642 10.84 -23.82 -6.25
C THR A 642 10.77 -22.84 -7.41
N ILE A 643 11.02 -23.32 -8.63
CA ILE A 643 10.95 -22.52 -9.86
C ILE A 643 9.50 -22.21 -10.15
N ILE A 644 8.63 -23.21 -10.19
CA ILE A 644 7.19 -23.02 -10.47
C ILE A 644 6.57 -22.07 -9.45
N SER A 645 6.86 -22.28 -8.17
CA SER A 645 6.38 -21.41 -7.09
C SER A 645 6.82 -19.95 -7.29
N LYS A 646 8.08 -19.73 -7.70
CA LYS A 646 8.59 -18.39 -8.01
C LYS A 646 7.85 -17.76 -9.19
N TYR A 647 7.56 -18.52 -10.25
CA TYR A 647 6.81 -18.04 -11.43
C TYR A 647 5.38 -17.64 -11.07
N LEU A 648 4.71 -18.44 -10.25
CA LEU A 648 3.35 -18.16 -9.78
C LEU A 648 3.30 -17.07 -8.69
N GLY A 649 4.46 -16.64 -8.17
CA GLY A 649 4.53 -15.71 -7.05
C GLY A 649 4.05 -16.31 -5.74
N ILE A 650 3.99 -17.64 -5.65
CA ILE A 650 3.62 -18.35 -4.42
C ILE A 650 4.75 -18.13 -3.42
N PRO A 651 4.45 -17.57 -2.23
CA PRO A 651 5.44 -17.40 -1.17
C PRO A 651 6.00 -18.78 -0.82
N GLN A 652 7.30 -18.97 -1.07
CA GLN A 652 8.00 -20.14 -0.55
C GLN A 652 7.74 -20.16 0.96
N GLY A 653 7.22 -21.27 1.48
CA GLY A 653 7.22 -21.50 2.91
C GLY A 653 8.67 -21.35 3.34
N THR A 654 9.03 -20.27 4.03
CA THR A 654 10.20 -20.33 4.87
C THR A 654 9.88 -21.50 5.78
N GLY A 655 10.62 -22.60 5.61
CA GLY A 655 10.58 -23.71 6.55
C GLY A 655 10.84 -23.09 7.91
N THR A 656 9.77 -22.74 8.60
CA THR A 656 9.81 -22.48 10.02
C THR A 656 10.00 -23.88 10.55
N SER A 657 11.27 -24.29 10.69
CA SER A 657 11.61 -24.94 11.92
C SER A 657 11.07 -24.00 12.99
N THR A 658 9.89 -24.30 13.49
CA THR A 658 9.42 -23.80 14.75
C THR A 658 10.42 -24.39 15.75
N GLN A 659 11.60 -23.76 15.87
CA GLN A 659 12.21 -23.68 17.17
C GLN A 659 11.15 -22.95 17.96
N GLN A 660 10.33 -23.71 18.67
CA GLN A 660 9.58 -23.19 19.80
C GLN A 660 10.58 -22.31 20.53
N LEU A 661 10.33 -21.00 20.55
CA LEU A 661 10.96 -20.14 21.54
C LEU A 661 10.56 -20.77 22.86
N THR A 662 11.46 -21.56 23.44
CA THR A 662 11.28 -22.16 24.75
C THR A 662 10.97 -20.98 25.66
N LYS A 663 9.73 -20.87 26.13
CA LYS A 663 9.36 -19.88 27.15
C LYS A 663 10.39 -20.06 28.25
N LEU A 664 11.23 -19.04 28.46
CA LEU A 664 12.18 -19.03 29.56
C LEU A 664 11.35 -19.13 30.84
N ASN A 665 11.42 -20.25 31.53
CA ASN A 665 10.75 -20.41 32.82
C ASN A 665 11.37 -19.40 33.78
N ARG A 666 10.53 -18.53 34.33
CA ARG A 666 10.92 -17.52 35.30
C ARG A 666 10.39 -17.90 36.67
N ASP A 667 11.17 -17.62 37.71
CA ASP A 667 10.68 -17.73 39.08
C ASP A 667 9.70 -16.59 39.41
N GLU A 668 9.13 -16.66 40.61
CA GLU A 668 8.23 -15.64 41.19
C GLU A 668 8.86 -14.24 41.31
N ASN A 669 10.18 -14.12 41.15
CA ASN A 669 10.93 -12.86 41.15
C ASN A 669 11.42 -12.47 39.74
N ASN A 670 10.86 -13.09 38.69
CA ASN A 670 11.12 -12.79 37.29
C ASN A 670 12.55 -13.13 36.81
N ARG A 671 13.28 -14.00 37.53
CA ARG A 671 14.61 -14.49 37.12
C ARG A 671 14.48 -15.75 36.29
N VAL A 672 15.24 -15.80 35.19
CA VAL A 672 15.28 -16.95 34.29
C VAL A 672 15.93 -18.14 35.00
N LEU A 673 15.18 -19.23 35.17
CA LEU A 673 15.69 -20.49 35.71
C LEU A 673 16.52 -21.18 34.62
N SER A 674 17.85 -21.09 34.72
CA SER A 674 18.76 -21.71 33.77
C SER A 674 18.79 -23.22 33.97
N THR A 675 18.29 -23.98 32.99
CA THR A 675 18.64 -25.40 32.83
C THR A 675 19.55 -25.56 31.62
N VAL A 676 20.87 -25.42 31.81
CA VAL A 676 21.87 -26.08 30.96
C VAL A 676 23.13 -26.38 31.79
N LYS A 677 23.41 -27.68 31.98
CA LYS A 677 24.74 -28.19 32.34
C LYS A 677 25.66 -27.99 31.14
N ASN A 678 26.86 -27.44 31.38
CA ASN A 678 27.99 -27.22 30.47
C ASN A 678 28.19 -25.74 30.07
N GLY A 679 29.10 -25.09 30.81
CA GLY A 679 29.42 -23.67 30.74
C GLY A 679 30.31 -23.25 29.56
N MET A 680 29.97 -23.67 28.33
CA MET A 680 30.67 -23.19 27.12
C MET A 680 29.76 -22.68 26.00
N GLU A 681 28.44 -22.77 26.11
CA GLU A 681 27.53 -22.39 25.01
C GLU A 681 26.83 -21.02 25.15
N VAL A 682 26.97 -20.34 26.30
CA VAL A 682 26.28 -19.05 26.52
C VAL A 682 26.90 -17.92 25.71
N ILE A 683 28.18 -18.01 25.35
CA ILE A 683 28.84 -16.98 24.53
C ILE A 683 28.59 -17.24 23.03
N THR A 684 28.39 -18.49 22.63
CA THR A 684 28.18 -18.86 21.21
C THR A 684 26.77 -18.52 20.72
N ALA A 685 25.74 -18.65 21.56
CA ALA A 685 24.35 -18.37 21.17
C ALA A 685 24.05 -16.86 20.99
N GLN A 686 24.80 -15.97 21.64
CA GLN A 686 24.64 -14.51 21.47
C GLN A 686 25.37 -13.95 20.24
N CYS A 687 26.36 -14.66 19.70
CA CYS A 687 27.08 -14.26 18.48
C CYS A 687 26.47 -14.82 17.18
N ILE A 688 25.66 -15.89 17.25
CA ILE A 688 25.06 -16.50 16.04
C ILE A 688 23.96 -15.62 15.40
N HIS A 689 23.41 -14.62 16.09
CA HIS A 689 22.44 -13.69 15.49
C HIS A 689 23.04 -12.73 14.45
N LEU A 690 24.38 -12.68 14.33
CA LEU A 690 25.07 -11.89 13.30
C LEU A 690 25.49 -12.72 12.07
N ALA A 691 25.29 -14.04 12.09
CA ALA A 691 25.58 -14.92 10.94
C ALA A 691 24.36 -15.14 10.02
N SER A 692 23.17 -14.64 10.38
CA SER A 692 21.93 -14.79 9.59
C SER A 692 21.67 -13.65 8.59
N GLY A 693 22.73 -13.11 7.97
CA GLY A 693 22.61 -12.22 6.80
C GLY A 693 22.10 -10.80 7.06
N ALA A 694 21.96 -10.37 8.31
CA ALA A 694 21.69 -8.97 8.65
C ALA A 694 23.00 -8.18 8.68
N THR A 695 23.25 -7.34 7.66
CA THR A 695 24.38 -6.41 7.66
C THR A 695 24.15 -5.29 8.67
N VAL A 696 24.81 -5.33 9.82
CA VAL A 696 24.89 -4.22 10.78
C VAL A 696 25.89 -3.19 10.26
N LYS A 697 25.50 -1.92 10.21
CA LYS A 697 26.33 -0.80 9.74
C LYS A 697 26.94 -0.04 10.92
N ASN A 698 28.09 0.59 10.68
CA ASN A 698 28.70 1.54 11.60
C ASN A 698 27.68 2.64 11.96
N GLY A 699 27.37 2.77 13.26
CA GLY A 699 26.34 3.67 13.79
C GLY A 699 25.04 2.99 14.24
N ASP A 700 24.84 1.69 13.98
CA ASP A 700 23.63 0.99 14.41
C ASP A 700 23.58 0.86 15.94
N ILE A 701 22.40 1.09 16.53
CA ILE A 701 22.17 0.97 17.98
C ILE A 701 21.54 -0.39 18.28
N ILE A 702 22.19 -1.17 19.14
CA ILE A 702 21.78 -2.50 19.57
C ILE A 702 21.38 -2.43 21.04
N GLU A 703 20.17 -2.89 21.36
CA GLU A 703 19.67 -2.99 22.73
C GLU A 703 19.98 -4.39 23.30
N LEU A 704 20.74 -4.43 24.40
CA LEU A 704 21.05 -5.66 25.13
C LEU A 704 20.86 -5.40 26.63
N ASN A 705 19.93 -6.12 27.26
CA ASN A 705 19.62 -6.02 28.69
C ASN A 705 19.42 -4.57 29.16
N ASP A 706 18.46 -3.87 28.55
CA ASP A 706 18.10 -2.47 28.84
C ASP A 706 19.27 -1.47 28.69
N THR A 707 20.33 -1.87 27.97
CA THR A 707 21.50 -1.03 27.68
C THR A 707 21.69 -0.91 26.17
N TYR A 708 21.84 0.32 25.68
CA TYR A 708 22.02 0.62 24.26
C TYR A 708 23.50 0.73 23.90
N TYR A 709 23.93 -0.03 22.89
CA TYR A 709 25.30 -0.04 22.37
C TYR A 709 25.30 0.49 20.93
N MET A 710 26.18 1.43 20.61
CA MET A 710 26.35 1.92 19.24
C MET A 710 27.50 1.16 18.59
N PHE A 711 27.23 0.45 17.49
CA PHE A 711 28.22 -0.31 16.76
C PHE A 711 29.21 0.65 16.08
N LYS A 712 30.51 0.50 16.38
CA LYS A 712 31.58 1.28 15.75
C LYS A 712 32.58 0.33 15.13
N GLU A 713 32.85 0.47 13.84
CA GLU A 713 33.75 -0.43 13.11
C GLU A 713 35.19 -0.28 13.63
N GLY A 714 35.71 -1.35 14.24
CA GLY A 714 37.05 -1.44 14.84
C GLY A 714 37.80 -2.69 14.33
N TYR A 715 39.13 -2.61 14.36
CA TYR A 715 40.13 -3.55 13.81
C TYR A 715 39.70 -5.04 13.69
N ARG A 716 39.94 -5.62 12.50
CA ARG A 716 39.84 -7.06 12.26
C ARG A 716 41.20 -7.70 12.48
N GLU A 717 41.25 -8.78 13.26
CA GLU A 717 42.44 -9.61 13.38
C GLU A 717 42.08 -11.07 13.04
N LYS A 718 42.96 -11.75 12.31
CA LYS A 718 42.81 -13.17 11.98
C LYS A 718 43.61 -13.99 12.98
N VAL A 719 42.93 -14.87 13.71
CA VAL A 719 43.57 -15.86 14.57
C VAL A 719 43.06 -17.24 14.14
N ASN A 720 43.97 -18.16 13.81
CA ASN A 720 43.66 -19.52 13.36
C ASN A 720 42.67 -19.64 12.17
N GLY A 721 42.71 -18.69 11.24
CA GLY A 721 41.88 -18.73 10.03
C GLY A 721 40.45 -18.20 10.20
N GLU A 722 40.06 -17.83 11.43
CA GLU A 722 38.78 -17.18 11.72
C GLU A 722 38.99 -15.67 11.94
N GLU A 723 38.11 -14.86 11.36
CA GLU A 723 38.11 -13.40 11.55
C GLU A 723 37.33 -13.02 12.80
N PHE A 724 37.97 -12.30 13.72
CA PHE A 724 37.32 -11.78 14.91
C PHE A 724 37.12 -10.26 14.80
N ILE A 725 35.95 -9.79 15.23
CA ILE A 725 35.62 -8.36 15.34
C ILE A 725 35.89 -7.95 16.78
N LEU A 726 36.83 -7.02 16.99
CA LEU A 726 37.09 -6.45 18.31
C LEU A 726 36.13 -5.29 18.57
N VAL A 727 35.30 -5.43 19.60
CA VAL A 727 34.47 -4.33 20.13
C VAL A 727 35.29 -3.59 21.16
N ASP A 728 35.58 -2.31 20.89
CA ASP A 728 36.26 -1.41 21.84
C ASP A 728 35.38 -1.23 23.08
N LYS A 729 35.73 -1.93 24.15
CA LYS A 729 35.29 -1.56 25.50
C LYS A 729 36.13 -0.37 25.91
N THR A 730 35.54 0.82 25.86
CA THR A 730 36.09 2.05 26.44
C THR A 730 36.68 1.76 27.82
N SER A 731 37.98 1.56 27.86
CA SER A 731 38.74 1.39 29.09
C SER A 731 39.30 2.75 29.49
N HIS A 732 38.98 3.18 30.69
CA HIS A 732 40.05 3.70 31.53
C HIS A 732 40.62 2.51 32.30
N LYS A 733 41.59 1.84 31.69
CA LYS A 733 42.81 1.26 32.28
C LYS A 733 43.32 0.14 31.39
N GLU A 734 44.57 0.33 30.96
CA GLU A 734 45.41 -0.65 30.28
C GLU A 734 45.44 -1.98 31.04
N THR A 735 45.37 -3.10 30.31
CA THR A 735 46.03 -4.34 30.75
C THR A 735 46.42 -5.16 29.51
N LEU A 736 47.74 -5.32 29.33
CA LEU A 736 48.36 -6.29 28.43
C LEU A 736 47.93 -7.72 28.79
N LEU A 737 47.55 -8.51 27.79
CA LEU A 737 47.39 -9.96 27.89
C LEU A 737 48.74 -10.63 27.56
N LEU A 738 49.42 -11.13 28.59
CA LEU A 738 50.43 -12.19 28.46
C LEU A 738 50.08 -13.28 29.49
N GLN A 739 50.08 -14.53 29.03
CA GLN A 739 49.84 -15.73 29.82
C GLN A 739 50.87 -15.86 30.96
N GLU A 740 50.41 -16.16 32.18
CA GLU A 740 50.86 -17.30 33.01
C GLU A 740 50.26 -17.26 34.43
N LYS A 741 49.77 -18.43 34.88
CA LYS A 741 49.71 -18.99 36.25
C LYS A 741 48.93 -18.29 37.39
N MET A 742 48.34 -19.18 38.21
CA MET A 742 47.59 -19.02 39.45
C MET A 742 48.03 -17.86 40.38
N THR A 743 47.09 -17.28 41.15
CA THR A 743 46.78 -17.63 42.57
C THR A 743 45.81 -16.60 43.19
N LEU A 744 44.96 -17.06 44.11
CA LEU A 744 44.07 -16.28 44.99
C LEU A 744 44.69 -14.99 45.55
N LEU A 745 43.86 -13.95 45.78
CA LEU A 745 43.83 -13.19 47.04
C LEU A 745 42.61 -12.25 47.18
N LYS A 746 41.76 -12.61 48.15
CA LYS A 746 41.12 -11.80 49.21
C LYS A 746 40.36 -10.50 48.88
N VAL A 747 39.07 -10.60 49.19
CA VAL A 747 38.12 -9.57 49.65
C VAL A 747 38.75 -8.52 50.58
N VAL A 748 38.46 -7.23 50.31
CA VAL A 748 38.37 -6.18 51.34
C VAL A 748 37.05 -5.45 51.14
N GLN A 749 36.23 -5.50 52.19
CA GLN A 749 34.92 -4.90 52.36
C GLN A 749 35.10 -3.59 53.15
N ALA A 750 34.43 -2.50 52.77
CA ALA A 750 34.04 -1.38 53.65
C ALA A 750 33.14 -0.38 52.87
N PRO A 751 32.34 0.46 53.55
CA PRO A 751 31.15 0.05 54.27
C PRO A 751 29.88 0.78 53.77
N SER A 752 28.75 0.19 54.13
CA SER A 752 27.39 0.71 54.07
C SER A 752 27.22 2.18 54.45
N MET A 753 26.55 2.95 53.57
CA MET A 753 25.74 4.10 53.96
C MET A 753 24.31 3.92 53.43
N THR A 754 23.36 3.89 54.37
CA THR A 754 21.91 3.81 54.16
C THR A 754 21.33 5.22 54.27
N ILE A 755 20.67 5.73 53.22
CA ILE A 755 19.77 6.90 53.23
C ILE A 755 18.62 6.62 52.22
N PRO A 756 17.35 7.02 52.48
CA PRO A 756 16.16 6.27 52.08
C PRO A 756 15.55 6.64 50.71
N LEU A 757 14.62 5.79 50.26
CA LEU A 757 13.71 5.97 49.13
C LEU A 757 13.15 7.39 49.01
N MET A 758 13.36 8.05 47.86
CA MET A 758 12.31 8.46 46.90
C MET A 758 12.91 9.33 45.78
N GLN A 759 12.29 9.24 44.60
CA GLN A 759 12.36 10.12 43.42
C GLN A 759 13.39 9.81 42.31
N HIS A 760 12.83 9.40 41.17
CA HIS A 760 13.30 9.44 39.78
C HIS A 760 14.81 9.59 39.54
N GLN A 761 15.47 8.46 39.23
CA GLN A 761 16.77 8.50 38.55
C GLN A 761 16.58 8.97 37.10
N VAL A 762 16.72 10.27 36.88
CA VAL A 762 16.98 10.83 35.54
C VAL A 762 18.42 10.48 35.17
N SER A 763 18.58 9.57 34.21
CA SER A 763 19.91 9.24 33.68
C SER A 763 20.36 10.35 32.74
N LYS A 764 21.41 11.07 33.10
CA LYS A 764 22.03 12.09 32.24
C LYS A 764 23.03 11.42 31.29
N VAL A 765 22.78 11.51 29.99
CA VAL A 765 23.76 11.08 28.97
C VAL A 765 24.47 12.32 28.43
N SER A 766 25.80 12.30 28.49
CA SER A 766 26.66 13.32 27.88
C SER A 766 27.29 12.73 26.62
N VAL A 767 27.01 13.30 25.46
CA VAL A 767 27.62 12.87 24.20
C VAL A 767 28.90 13.68 23.97
N VAL A 768 30.05 13.01 23.96
CA VAL A 768 31.35 13.62 23.63
C VAL A 768 31.71 13.26 22.19
N HIS A 769 31.88 14.27 21.34
CA HIS A 769 32.33 14.06 19.95
C HIS A 769 33.82 13.71 19.95
N SER A 770 34.22 12.62 19.28
CA SER A 770 35.64 12.24 19.17
C SER A 770 36.35 13.16 18.18
N CYS A 771 37.27 13.97 18.67
CA CYS A 771 38.23 14.69 17.82
C CYS A 771 39.36 13.71 17.44
N SER A 772 39.63 13.54 16.15
CA SER A 772 40.64 12.62 15.62
C SER A 772 42.09 13.11 15.78
N THR A 773 42.30 14.29 16.38
CA THR A 773 43.62 14.85 16.66
C THR A 773 43.84 14.88 18.17
N GLU A 774 44.94 14.31 18.64
CA GLU A 774 45.32 14.06 20.06
C GLU A 774 45.50 15.31 20.95
N ARG A 775 44.78 16.42 20.72
CA ARG A 775 45.03 17.72 21.37
C ARG A 775 43.77 18.44 21.87
N CYS A 776 42.80 17.70 22.39
CA CYS A 776 41.67 18.24 23.14
C CYS A 776 41.92 18.13 24.65
N TYR A 777 41.69 19.22 25.40
CA TYR A 777 41.70 19.18 26.86
C TYR A 777 40.41 19.78 27.45
N PHE A 778 39.97 19.23 28.57
CA PHE A 778 38.79 19.70 29.30
C PHE A 778 39.14 20.94 30.12
N ASN A 779 38.36 22.02 29.96
CA ASN A 779 38.48 23.19 30.82
C ASN A 779 37.43 23.10 31.94
N PRO A 780 37.84 22.85 33.20
CA PRO A 780 36.92 22.66 34.30
C PRO A 780 36.15 23.93 34.70
N VAL A 781 36.69 25.13 34.38
CA VAL A 781 36.05 26.41 34.72
C VAL A 781 34.88 26.71 33.79
N SER A 782 35.01 26.39 32.49
CA SER A 782 33.95 26.64 31.50
C SER A 782 33.07 25.44 31.18
N LYS A 783 33.31 24.28 31.82
CA LYS A 783 32.66 22.99 31.54
C LYS A 783 32.61 22.65 30.04
N SER A 784 33.69 22.92 29.32
CA SER A 784 33.77 22.70 27.87
C SER A 784 35.14 22.18 27.45
N PHE A 785 35.18 21.41 26.36
CA PHE A 785 36.41 20.97 25.73
C PHE A 785 36.96 22.06 24.79
N LYS A 786 38.26 22.33 24.87
CA LYS A 786 38.96 23.27 23.98
C LYS A 786 39.98 22.53 23.12
N HIS A 787 40.08 22.94 21.86
CA HIS A 787 41.17 22.55 20.96
C HIS A 787 42.24 23.65 20.92
N GLN A 788 43.53 23.29 20.82
CA GLN A 788 44.57 24.24 20.40
C GLN A 788 44.23 24.69 18.96
N GLY A 789 43.65 25.88 18.80
CA GLY A 789 43.06 26.36 17.54
C GLY A 789 41.83 27.24 17.69
N GLY A 790 41.28 27.39 18.91
CA GLY A 790 40.34 28.48 19.24
C GLY A 790 38.85 28.22 18.96
N LYS A 791 38.47 27.06 18.42
CA LYS A 791 37.04 26.71 18.26
C LYS A 791 36.47 26.10 19.56
N LYS A 792 35.36 26.65 20.05
CA LYS A 792 34.60 26.13 21.21
C LYS A 792 33.59 25.08 20.74
N TYR A 793 33.47 23.98 21.48
CA TYR A 793 32.39 23.00 21.31
C TYR A 793 31.43 23.05 22.51
N ILE A 794 30.12 22.91 22.24
CA ILE A 794 29.05 22.91 23.25
C ILE A 794 28.81 21.47 23.71
N LEU A 795 28.79 21.28 25.02
CA LEU A 795 28.53 19.99 25.67
C LEU A 795 27.02 19.90 25.95
N ASN A 796 26.29 19.12 25.15
CA ASN A 796 24.86 18.91 25.39
C ASN A 796 24.66 17.81 26.42
N THR A 797 23.98 18.16 27.51
CA THR A 797 23.59 17.21 28.57
C THR A 797 22.12 16.88 28.36
N PHE A 798 21.81 15.61 28.11
CA PHE A 798 20.42 15.17 27.90
C PHE A 798 19.88 14.52 29.17
N ALA A 799 18.61 14.77 29.49
CA ALA A 799 17.85 13.99 30.46
C ALA A 799 17.06 12.91 29.71
N LEU A 800 17.27 11.64 30.05
CA LEU A 800 16.38 10.56 29.61
C LEU A 800 15.17 10.49 30.57
N TYR A 801 13.96 10.48 30.01
CA TYR A 801 12.69 10.29 30.72
C TYR A 801 12.15 8.88 30.55
#